data_AF-A0A1V5QF58-F1
#
_entry.id   AF-A0A1V5QF58-F1
#
_cell.length_a   1.000
_cell.length_b   1.000
_cell.length_c   1.000
_cell.angle_alpha   90.00
_cell.angle_beta   90.00
_cell.angle_gamma   90.00
#
_symmetry.space_group_name_H-M   'P 1'
#
loop_
_entity.id
_entity.type
_entity.pdbx_description
1 polymer ?
#
loop_
_entity_poly.entity_id
_entity_poly.type
_entity_poly.pdbx_seq_one_letter_code
_entity_poly.pdbx_strand_id
1 'polypeptide(L)'
;MNPATGEPTAQREKWVLSLKNRDTSTDALPNNVTGRTVVAVYKFDRENGEVSPAVQQKSNMYLQDLLGTLPGSRITVSSITEDQLAFAAAEGLNSLLGNLAERTFDQAGSYLVRGLDTFIASNDGDNVEVVTNAGRAYIQGFRLQKDLPTTTLVPKSIATKSVRGEQKTFTSAQRRYALNCTPLKETTQVEGIVEITANVTRGSVGGGEDLLAPNPVVNIIEVSQGATVYQQGTDWQQSGNYVDWLGQNEPAIGTSYTVRWTYTRQMEKGTDYCDGGLFGQSGCPAAGLYHYLVTVVTVYGESGYDSTRVVSRQTGAGEINKLSWTAVPGAVHYRVYRGVSNTRTGLQLLYECAGSALSYEDDGADEPSSANPLQGGTAGIGMSPVSIALGNLNIVNFGKPGVGIQPVAGSNCSIDYDFYIGRRDVLCATASEIIRIPGAPAEFPKDPVVPENALALCSITCPPNSTAMTVRNFGLTRVTMDQLHRLMRDIETLKYNDAISQMNTQLQNRTAETKKGIYSDDFSNTAQSDPTHPNWNARVDTLQKFVAPARTATPYLLEVDPAHTTVRLGADLAMLPATEVVLVEQLDWSEERNVNPWSAFDKPPASITVSPTMGRRGQTTVGVNGINFSRNASNVTLRCDGQVVATGITTDWSGRFSGTFMVPNSAALGNRIVSATDGAYGADAVIQVQDPVVITRIQTIVEQRVIRVPAWDWVWWWRQTRRPVDPLAQTFNFTQDRVVSAVGLFFTTKDAEKPVTVQIRGVTTGFPNAVVYAETTLAPDEVNLNAETKVIFPNPVYIEADTSYAVVILTDSNDYRLRVAMLGAIGQNGVITKQVYPQGVLLESSNAETWNARQGADLAMRIYGLNFASTGVIQFMPTPYTGYGFTEINLDEYSVIPEGANIVWEYSQNDGYSWDVLVPAEEEKVPWYNVRHTIRARLTSTLPNESPVLNFRNVTMVGYLNDWNAAYVTRQIELTQGVASTTVYAEMNVPSHTTITWYASNDGGTSWEPMTLDGTRPISQEWTEYTYKRTFSNPAGNKVRYMAVFWASWANIYARIHRLGATLS
;
A
#
# COMPACT_ATOMS: atom_id res chain seq x y z
N MET A 1 41.20 28.07 55.45
CA MET A 1 40.11 29.05 55.49
C MET A 1 40.39 30.10 56.54
N ASN A 2 40.10 31.36 56.24
CA ASN A 2 40.12 32.47 57.20
C ASN A 2 38.75 32.52 57.92
N PRO A 3 38.69 32.53 59.27
CA PRO A 3 37.43 32.56 60.01
C PRO A 3 36.57 33.82 59.78
N ALA A 4 37.11 34.86 59.14
CA ALA A 4 36.35 36.06 58.76
C ALA A 4 35.83 36.08 57.30
N THR A 5 36.38 35.26 56.39
CA THR A 5 36.08 35.37 54.93
C THR A 5 35.88 34.06 54.18
N GLY A 6 36.02 32.89 54.81
CA GLY A 6 35.67 31.59 54.23
C GLY A 6 36.58 31.04 53.12
N GLU A 7 37.40 31.87 52.46
CA GLU A 7 38.19 31.45 51.30
C GLU A 7 39.27 30.37 51.60
N PRO A 8 39.52 29.44 50.65
CA PRO A 8 40.58 28.43 50.75
C PRO A 8 41.97 29.02 50.42
N THR A 9 42.55 29.78 51.35
CA THR A 9 43.95 30.21 51.25
C THR A 9 44.91 29.03 51.22
N ALA A 10 45.75 28.96 50.19
CA ALA A 10 46.72 27.90 49.98
C ALA A 10 47.84 27.91 51.04
N GLN A 11 48.26 26.71 51.45
CA GLN A 11 49.50 26.36 52.17
C GLN A 11 50.03 27.37 53.19
N ARG A 12 49.75 27.11 54.48
CA ARG A 12 50.61 27.52 55.60
C ARG A 12 51.00 26.32 56.44
N GLU A 13 52.14 25.72 56.10
CA GLU A 13 52.83 24.81 57.01
C GLU A 13 53.25 25.58 58.27
N LYS A 14 52.83 25.12 59.45
CA LYS A 14 53.31 25.67 60.73
C LYS A 14 54.55 24.89 61.18
N TRP A 15 55.71 25.43 60.86
CA TRP A 15 57.00 24.94 61.32
C TRP A 15 57.10 25.07 62.84
N VAL A 16 57.43 23.98 63.54
CA VAL A 16 57.63 23.98 65.00
C VAL A 16 59.00 24.57 65.31
N LEU A 17 59.04 25.74 65.95
CA LEU A 17 60.25 26.54 66.21
C LEU A 17 61.20 25.95 67.28
N SER A 18 61.17 24.63 67.53
CA SER A 18 62.14 23.96 68.40
C SER A 18 62.40 22.53 67.91
N LEU A 19 63.64 22.23 67.55
CA LEU A 19 64.12 20.86 67.39
C LEU A 19 63.93 20.07 68.69
N LYS A 20 63.61 18.77 68.57
CA LYS A 20 63.57 17.81 69.68
C LYS A 20 64.57 16.69 69.39
N ASN A 21 65.28 16.24 70.41
CA ASN A 21 66.28 15.17 70.34
C ASN A 21 65.69 13.75 70.47
N ARG A 22 64.37 13.63 70.28
CA ARG A 22 63.60 12.38 70.27
C ARG A 22 62.56 12.46 69.17
N ASP A 23 62.05 11.31 68.73
CA ASP A 23 60.85 11.30 67.90
C ASP A 23 59.64 11.84 68.68
N THR A 24 58.75 12.53 67.97
CA THR A 24 57.51 13.15 68.47
C THR A 24 56.30 12.77 67.60
N SER A 25 56.43 11.73 66.78
CA SER A 25 55.35 11.11 65.99
C SER A 25 54.14 10.71 66.84
N THR A 26 54.36 10.32 68.10
CA THR A 26 53.34 9.83 69.04
C THR A 26 52.82 10.88 70.04
N ASP A 27 53.41 12.08 70.10
CA ASP A 27 52.88 13.16 70.95
C ASP A 27 51.56 13.72 70.36
N ALA A 28 50.62 14.18 71.19
CA ALA A 28 49.35 14.71 70.70
C ALA A 28 49.51 15.88 69.71
N LEU A 29 48.67 15.93 68.66
CA LEU A 29 48.68 17.01 67.65
C LEU A 29 48.12 18.33 68.21
N PRO A 30 48.66 19.51 67.85
CA PRO A 30 48.07 20.79 68.23
C PRO A 30 46.74 21.04 67.50
N ASN A 31 45.84 21.82 68.11
CA ASN A 31 44.57 22.18 67.47
C ASN A 31 44.78 22.79 66.07
N ASN A 32 43.96 22.33 65.12
CA ASN A 32 43.99 22.69 63.69
C ASN A 32 45.23 22.19 62.93
N VAL A 33 45.84 21.08 63.35
CA VAL A 33 46.88 20.34 62.60
C VAL A 33 46.40 18.91 62.35
N THR A 34 46.38 18.49 61.08
CA THR A 34 45.86 17.16 60.65
C THR A 34 46.91 16.04 60.61
N GLY A 35 48.19 16.35 60.78
CA GLY A 35 49.27 15.37 60.82
C GLY A 35 50.65 15.99 61.07
N ARG A 36 51.68 15.15 61.22
CA ARG A 36 53.10 15.56 61.27
C ARG A 36 53.90 14.76 60.25
N THR A 37 54.84 15.43 59.60
CA THR A 37 55.88 14.81 58.77
C THR A 37 57.22 15.05 59.44
N VAL A 38 58.01 14.00 59.65
CA VAL A 38 59.37 14.12 60.19
C VAL A 38 60.32 14.41 59.04
N VAL A 39 61.06 15.52 59.14
CA VAL A 39 62.09 15.93 58.16
C VAL A 39 63.44 15.94 58.87
N ALA A 40 64.39 15.16 58.38
CA ALA A 40 65.76 15.19 58.88
C ALA A 40 66.45 16.49 58.41
N VAL A 41 66.88 17.33 59.34
CA VAL A 41 67.57 18.61 59.05
C VAL A 41 69.09 18.48 59.13
N TYR A 42 69.59 17.45 59.83
CA TYR A 42 71.01 17.10 59.95
C TYR A 42 71.18 15.58 59.88
N LYS A 43 72.29 15.13 59.31
CA LYS A 43 72.77 13.74 59.38
C LYS A 43 74.01 13.68 60.28
N PHE A 44 74.20 12.55 60.96
CA PHE A 44 75.35 12.27 61.82
C PHE A 44 76.08 11.04 61.27
N ASP A 45 77.37 11.19 61.00
CA ASP A 45 78.23 10.06 60.63
C ASP A 45 78.75 9.38 61.91
N ARG A 46 78.60 8.05 62.00
CA ARG A 46 79.03 7.26 63.15
C ARG A 46 80.49 6.79 63.08
N GLU A 47 81.12 6.78 61.90
CA GLU A 47 82.55 6.45 61.81
C GLU A 47 83.42 7.68 62.10
N ASN A 48 83.02 8.84 61.58
CA ASN A 48 83.81 10.07 61.68
C ASN A 48 83.32 11.07 62.75
N GLY A 49 82.11 10.90 63.28
CA GLY A 49 81.56 11.71 64.37
C GLY A 49 81.07 13.11 63.97
N GLU A 50 81.04 13.46 62.68
CA GLU A 50 80.56 14.76 62.22
C GLU A 50 79.03 14.85 62.10
N VAL A 51 78.48 16.02 62.43
CA VAL A 51 77.09 16.40 62.18
C VAL A 51 77.05 17.40 61.03
N SER A 52 76.39 17.03 59.92
CA SER A 52 76.29 17.87 58.72
C SER A 52 74.82 18.12 58.33
N PRO A 53 74.47 19.29 57.76
CA PRO A 53 73.09 19.60 57.37
C PRO A 53 72.61 18.64 56.27
N ALA A 54 71.40 18.11 56.45
CA ALA A 54 70.75 17.21 55.52
C ALA A 54 70.10 17.99 54.36
N VAL A 55 70.95 18.59 53.53
CA VAL A 55 70.53 19.24 52.28
C VAL A 55 69.98 18.17 51.34
N GLN A 56 68.78 18.35 50.80
CA GLN A 56 68.20 17.46 49.80
C GLN A 56 68.83 17.72 48.41
N GLN A 57 70.14 17.49 48.30
CA GLN A 57 70.83 17.46 47.01
C GLN A 57 70.29 16.27 46.21
N LYS A 58 70.06 16.46 44.90
CA LYS A 58 70.03 15.32 43.98
C LYS A 58 71.40 14.66 44.04
N SER A 59 71.43 13.34 44.25
CA SER A 59 72.67 12.58 44.13
C SER A 59 73.24 12.74 42.72
N ASN A 60 74.54 13.02 42.62
CA ASN A 60 75.27 12.98 41.35
C ASN A 60 75.67 11.54 40.96
N MET A 61 75.39 10.54 41.82
CA MET A 61 75.41 9.14 41.40
C MET A 61 74.18 8.87 40.55
N TYR A 62 74.39 8.43 39.31
CA TYR A 62 73.34 7.89 38.47
C TYR A 62 72.95 6.49 38.97
N LEU A 63 71.76 6.01 38.58
CA LEU A 63 71.26 4.69 39.00
C LEU A 63 72.19 3.53 38.57
N GLN A 64 73.03 3.76 37.55
CA GLN A 64 74.07 2.84 37.08
C GLN A 64 75.25 2.69 38.06
N ASP A 65 75.49 3.67 38.93
CA ASP A 65 76.65 3.69 39.85
C ASP A 65 76.35 2.93 41.16
N LEU A 66 75.09 2.50 41.36
CA LEU A 66 74.59 1.68 42.47
C LEU A 66 74.59 0.18 42.16
N LEU A 67 75.50 -0.29 41.31
CA LEU A 67 75.65 -1.69 40.93
C LEU A 67 76.20 -2.55 42.09
N GLY A 68 75.30 -3.10 42.91
CA GLY A 68 75.55 -4.34 43.67
C GLY A 68 75.02 -4.41 45.11
N THR A 69 74.56 -3.32 45.72
CA THR A 69 74.33 -3.25 47.18
C THR A 69 72.86 -3.18 47.62
N LEU A 70 71.90 -3.44 46.72
CA LEU A 70 70.51 -3.70 47.07
C LEU A 70 70.13 -5.15 46.69
N PRO A 71 69.60 -5.97 47.62
CA PRO A 71 69.29 -7.38 47.37
C PRO A 71 67.97 -7.57 46.58
N GLY A 72 67.96 -7.10 45.33
CA GLY A 72 66.97 -7.47 44.32
C GLY A 72 67.65 -8.33 43.25
N SER A 73 67.28 -9.62 43.16
CA SER A 73 67.95 -10.62 42.32
C SER A 73 67.78 -10.32 40.82
N ARG A 74 68.76 -9.60 40.24
CA ARG A 74 68.82 -9.31 38.81
C ARG A 74 69.39 -10.50 38.03
N ILE A 75 68.52 -11.25 37.36
CA ILE A 75 68.91 -12.26 36.37
C ILE A 75 69.78 -11.56 35.30
N THR A 76 70.96 -12.12 35.03
CA THR A 76 71.87 -11.63 33.99
C THR A 76 71.73 -12.51 32.75
N VAL A 77 71.89 -11.92 31.56
CA VAL A 77 71.65 -12.62 30.28
C VAL A 77 72.56 -13.85 30.09
N SER A 78 73.69 -13.91 30.81
CA SER A 78 74.60 -15.05 30.88
C SER A 78 74.05 -16.30 31.59
N SER A 79 72.87 -16.24 32.23
CA SER A 79 72.24 -17.39 32.89
C SER A 79 70.98 -17.91 32.18
N ILE A 80 70.77 -17.54 30.92
CA ILE A 80 69.67 -18.03 30.08
C ILE A 80 70.26 -19.02 29.08
N THR A 81 69.77 -20.27 29.06
CA THR A 81 70.22 -21.25 28.05
C THR A 81 69.67 -20.90 26.67
N GLU A 82 70.33 -21.39 25.62
CA GLU A 82 69.91 -21.12 24.24
C GLU A 82 68.48 -21.65 23.97
N ASP A 83 68.10 -22.78 24.57
CA ASP A 83 66.72 -23.31 24.58
C ASP A 83 65.72 -22.39 25.30
N GLN A 84 66.10 -21.78 26.42
CA GLN A 84 65.23 -20.82 27.13
C GLN A 84 65.09 -19.50 26.37
N LEU A 85 66.13 -19.08 25.66
CA LEU A 85 66.09 -17.95 24.73
C LEU A 85 65.17 -18.26 23.53
N ALA A 86 65.25 -19.46 22.96
CA ALA A 86 64.36 -19.92 21.90
C ALA A 86 62.89 -20.03 22.38
N PHE A 87 62.65 -20.60 23.57
CA PHE A 87 61.33 -20.71 24.17
C PHE A 87 60.71 -19.34 24.48
N ALA A 88 61.47 -18.43 25.10
CA ALA A 88 61.02 -17.06 25.36
C ALA A 88 60.82 -16.23 24.07
N ALA A 89 61.61 -16.48 23.02
CA ALA A 89 61.42 -15.86 21.72
C ALA A 89 60.21 -16.43 20.94
N ALA A 90 59.80 -17.68 21.20
CA ALA A 90 58.65 -18.31 20.55
C ALA A 90 57.33 -18.01 21.29
N GLU A 91 57.23 -18.31 22.58
CA GLU A 91 55.99 -18.06 23.35
C GLU A 91 55.89 -16.60 23.80
N GLY A 92 56.96 -16.02 24.30
CA GLY A 92 56.96 -14.64 24.81
C GLY A 92 56.69 -13.59 23.73
N LEU A 93 57.17 -13.81 22.51
CA LEU A 93 56.85 -12.93 21.37
C LEU A 93 55.38 -13.07 20.93
N ASN A 94 54.86 -14.30 20.83
CA ASN A 94 53.45 -14.51 20.50
C ASN A 94 52.51 -13.96 21.58
N SER A 95 52.85 -14.13 22.86
CA SER A 95 52.13 -13.53 23.99
C SER A 95 52.16 -12.00 23.94
N LEU A 96 53.33 -11.39 23.67
CA LEU A 96 53.46 -9.94 23.50
C LEU A 96 52.67 -9.41 22.30
N LEU A 97 52.71 -10.11 21.16
CA LEU A 97 51.92 -9.76 19.97
C LEU A 97 50.42 -9.87 20.23
N GLY A 98 49.97 -10.90 20.96
CA GLY A 98 48.58 -11.04 21.41
C GLY A 98 48.14 -9.88 22.31
N ASN A 99 48.91 -9.58 23.37
CA ASN A 99 48.64 -8.45 24.27
C ASN A 99 48.63 -7.08 23.55
N LEU A 100 49.45 -6.92 22.52
CA LEU A 100 49.47 -5.69 21.70
C LEU A 100 48.29 -5.63 20.71
N ALA A 101 47.87 -6.77 20.16
CA ALA A 101 46.68 -6.85 19.30
C ALA A 101 45.40 -6.58 20.10
N GLU A 102 45.21 -7.26 21.23
CA GLU A 102 44.11 -7.06 22.19
C GLU A 102 43.98 -5.59 22.58
N ARG A 103 45.06 -4.96 23.08
CA ARG A 103 45.07 -3.52 23.41
C ARG A 103 44.80 -2.59 22.22
N THR A 104 45.14 -3.00 21.00
CA THR A 104 44.86 -2.22 19.79
C THR A 104 43.39 -2.33 19.39
N PHE A 105 42.79 -3.51 19.58
CA PHE A 105 41.37 -3.77 19.35
C PHE A 105 40.50 -3.07 20.41
N ASP A 106 40.84 -3.16 21.69
CA ASP A 106 40.17 -2.44 22.78
C ASP A 106 40.16 -0.92 22.56
N GLN A 107 41.24 -0.37 21.98
CA GLN A 107 41.38 1.07 21.76
C GLN A 107 40.67 1.57 20.48
N ALA A 108 40.58 0.75 19.43
CA ALA A 108 40.22 1.25 18.08
C ALA A 108 39.44 0.26 17.20
N GLY A 109 39.08 -0.93 17.71
CA GLY A 109 38.39 -1.98 16.97
C GLY A 109 39.22 -2.56 15.80
N SER A 110 38.53 -3.17 14.85
CA SER A 110 39.08 -3.51 13.53
C SER A 110 38.94 -2.30 12.59
N TYR A 111 39.99 -1.90 11.89
CA TYR A 111 40.01 -0.67 11.10
C TYR A 111 40.95 -0.72 9.87
N LEU A 112 40.60 0.07 8.86
CA LEU A 112 41.40 0.34 7.68
C LEU A 112 42.44 1.45 7.96
N VAL A 113 43.63 1.34 7.37
CA VAL A 113 44.68 2.37 7.42
C VAL A 113 44.84 3.08 6.09
N ARG A 114 45.00 2.33 4.99
CA ARG A 114 45.18 2.86 3.63
C ARG A 114 45.05 1.73 2.60
N GLY A 115 44.47 2.02 1.42
CA GLY A 115 44.30 1.04 0.35
C GLY A 115 43.19 0.04 0.71
N LEU A 116 43.27 -1.17 0.16
CA LEU A 116 42.16 -2.14 0.17
C LEU A 116 40.85 -1.61 -0.44
N ASP A 117 40.93 -0.54 -1.25
CA ASP A 117 39.81 -0.04 -2.05
C ASP A 117 39.46 -1.04 -3.15
N THR A 118 38.20 -1.44 -3.22
CA THR A 118 37.70 -2.44 -4.16
C THR A 118 37.06 -1.79 -5.38
N PHE A 119 37.31 -2.37 -6.55
CA PHE A 119 36.72 -1.99 -7.84
C PHE A 119 36.45 -3.22 -8.73
N ILE A 120 35.71 -3.03 -9.82
CA ILE A 120 35.41 -4.08 -10.81
C ILE A 120 36.44 -4.03 -11.94
N ALA A 121 36.90 -5.19 -12.39
CA ALA A 121 37.79 -5.37 -13.53
C ALA A 121 37.07 -6.10 -14.68
N SER A 122 37.60 -7.22 -15.16
CA SER A 122 37.04 -8.05 -16.21
C SER A 122 35.79 -8.83 -15.78
N ASN A 123 35.11 -9.45 -16.74
CA ASN A 123 34.09 -10.48 -16.50
C ASN A 123 34.21 -11.55 -17.59
N ASP A 124 33.87 -12.81 -17.25
CA ASP A 124 33.94 -13.96 -18.16
C ASP A 124 32.58 -14.33 -18.80
N GLY A 125 31.50 -13.67 -18.36
CA GLY A 125 30.11 -13.90 -18.78
C GLY A 125 29.23 -14.50 -17.67
N ASP A 126 29.82 -15.22 -16.72
CA ASP A 126 29.14 -15.79 -15.54
C ASP A 126 29.65 -15.19 -14.22
N ASN A 127 30.93 -14.82 -14.16
CA ASN A 127 31.62 -14.19 -13.05
C ASN A 127 32.14 -12.79 -13.42
N VAL A 128 32.23 -11.94 -12.41
CA VAL A 128 32.89 -10.63 -12.46
C VAL A 128 34.13 -10.68 -11.57
N GLU A 129 35.27 -10.23 -12.10
CA GLU A 129 36.49 -10.04 -11.33
C GLU A 129 36.38 -8.76 -10.50
N VAL A 130 36.39 -8.92 -9.18
CA VAL A 130 36.36 -7.82 -8.23
C VAL A 130 37.71 -7.73 -7.56
N VAL A 131 38.44 -6.67 -7.86
CA VAL A 131 39.84 -6.47 -7.46
C VAL A 131 39.89 -5.56 -6.23
N THR A 132 40.46 -6.09 -5.15
CA THR A 132 40.79 -5.30 -3.95
C THR A 132 42.25 -4.85 -4.05
N ASN A 133 42.50 -3.55 -3.99
CA ASN A 133 43.86 -2.99 -4.12
C ASN A 133 44.81 -3.42 -2.98
N ALA A 134 46.11 -3.32 -3.22
CA ALA A 134 47.13 -3.40 -2.16
C ALA A 134 46.84 -2.38 -1.04
N GLY A 135 47.15 -2.74 0.21
CA GLY A 135 46.79 -1.91 1.37
C GLY A 135 47.08 -2.54 2.73
N ARG A 136 46.63 -1.84 3.78
CA ARG A 136 46.81 -2.21 5.18
C ARG A 136 45.55 -1.96 6.01
N ALA A 137 45.20 -2.97 6.80
CA ALA A 137 44.19 -2.90 7.86
C ALA A 137 44.74 -3.52 9.16
N TYR A 138 44.05 -3.28 10.26
CA TYR A 138 44.17 -4.03 11.50
C TYR A 138 42.84 -4.72 11.79
N ILE A 139 42.84 -6.03 11.96
CA ILE A 139 41.65 -6.84 12.26
C ILE A 139 41.91 -7.57 13.56
N GLN A 140 41.07 -7.36 14.57
CA GLN A 140 41.32 -7.80 15.96
C GLN A 140 42.73 -7.40 16.46
N GLY A 141 43.21 -6.22 16.04
CA GLY A 141 44.55 -5.71 16.35
C GLY A 141 45.71 -6.37 15.58
N PHE A 142 45.48 -7.45 14.84
CA PHE A 142 46.49 -8.07 13.96
C PHE A 142 46.59 -7.33 12.62
N ARG A 143 47.82 -7.11 12.13
CA ARG A 143 48.09 -6.31 10.93
C ARG A 143 47.96 -7.15 9.64
N LEU A 144 46.85 -6.99 8.93
CA LEU A 144 46.76 -7.43 7.53
C LEU A 144 47.51 -6.44 6.62
N GLN A 145 48.47 -6.95 5.87
CA GLN A 145 49.18 -6.24 4.81
C GLN A 145 48.99 -7.05 3.51
N LYS A 146 48.54 -6.38 2.44
CA LYS A 146 48.54 -6.94 1.08
C LYS A 146 49.40 -6.02 0.22
N ASP A 147 50.57 -6.51 -0.20
CA ASP A 147 51.52 -5.75 -1.03
C ASP A 147 51.20 -5.82 -2.53
N LEU A 148 50.32 -6.74 -2.93
CA LEU A 148 49.76 -6.87 -4.27
C LEU A 148 48.22 -6.86 -4.19
N PRO A 149 47.51 -6.40 -5.24
CA PRO A 149 46.06 -6.54 -5.32
C PRO A 149 45.60 -8.00 -5.24
N THR A 150 44.38 -8.23 -4.75
CA THR A 150 43.76 -9.55 -4.68
C THR A 150 42.45 -9.54 -5.46
N THR A 151 42.33 -10.41 -6.46
CA THR A 151 41.09 -10.60 -7.24
C THR A 151 40.19 -11.62 -6.56
N THR A 152 38.90 -11.31 -6.45
CA THR A 152 37.85 -12.25 -6.03
C THR A 152 36.83 -12.40 -7.16
N LEU A 153 36.49 -13.63 -7.52
CA LEU A 153 35.45 -13.91 -8.52
C LEU A 153 34.06 -13.85 -7.87
N VAL A 154 33.17 -13.08 -8.47
CA VAL A 154 31.78 -12.91 -8.03
C VAL A 154 30.83 -13.38 -9.13
N PRO A 155 30.18 -14.56 -9.01
CA PRO A 155 29.20 -15.03 -9.99
C PRO A 155 27.97 -14.11 -10.03
N LYS A 156 27.32 -13.98 -11.18
CA LYS A 156 26.06 -13.24 -11.34
C LYS A 156 24.91 -13.82 -10.48
N SER A 157 23.80 -13.10 -10.36
CA SER A 157 22.64 -13.60 -9.62
C SER A 157 21.71 -14.41 -10.52
N ILE A 158 21.71 -15.74 -10.36
CA ILE A 158 20.88 -16.68 -11.13
C ILE A 158 19.70 -17.25 -10.32
N ALA A 159 19.47 -16.77 -9.10
CA ALA A 159 18.30 -17.15 -8.30
C ALA A 159 17.02 -16.57 -8.92
N THR A 160 15.89 -17.26 -8.76
CA THR A 160 14.61 -16.88 -9.37
C THR A 160 13.44 -16.81 -8.39
N LYS A 161 12.38 -16.14 -8.84
CA LYS A 161 11.05 -16.07 -8.22
C LYS A 161 10.01 -16.33 -9.31
N SER A 162 8.94 -17.07 -9.02
CA SER A 162 7.85 -17.28 -9.97
C SER A 162 6.79 -16.17 -9.87
N VAL A 163 6.20 -15.82 -11.01
CA VAL A 163 4.89 -15.17 -11.13
C VAL A 163 3.87 -16.20 -11.59
N ARG A 164 2.64 -16.11 -11.08
CA ARG A 164 1.52 -17.00 -11.41
C ARG A 164 0.34 -16.16 -11.89
N GLY A 165 -0.28 -16.56 -13.00
CA GLY A 165 -1.51 -15.99 -13.54
C GLY A 165 -1.40 -14.60 -14.19
N GLU A 166 -0.24 -14.20 -14.73
CA GLU A 166 -0.13 -12.89 -15.39
C GLU A 166 -0.96 -12.85 -16.67
N GLN A 167 -2.03 -12.04 -16.69
CA GLN A 167 -2.98 -11.97 -17.80
C GLN A 167 -2.45 -11.10 -18.95
N LYS A 168 -2.64 -11.55 -20.19
CA LYS A 168 -2.47 -10.76 -21.43
C LYS A 168 -3.64 -11.04 -22.37
N THR A 169 -4.33 -10.01 -22.84
CA THR A 169 -5.38 -10.17 -23.86
C THR A 169 -4.74 -10.38 -25.23
N PHE A 170 -5.01 -11.52 -25.87
CA PHE A 170 -4.47 -11.85 -27.18
C PHE A 170 -5.22 -11.11 -28.29
N THR A 171 -4.49 -10.55 -29.25
CA THR A 171 -5.03 -9.94 -30.46
C THR A 171 -4.30 -10.47 -31.69
N SER A 172 -5.05 -10.73 -32.77
CA SER A 172 -4.49 -11.25 -34.02
C SER A 172 -3.50 -10.30 -34.73
N ALA A 173 -3.47 -9.03 -34.32
CA ALA A 173 -2.52 -8.03 -34.80
C ALA A 173 -1.16 -8.05 -34.06
N GLN A 174 -1.05 -8.75 -32.93
CA GLN A 174 0.13 -8.72 -32.07
C GLN A 174 0.53 -10.14 -31.62
N ARG A 175 1.72 -10.60 -32.02
CA ARG A 175 2.27 -11.90 -31.60
C ARG A 175 3.12 -11.84 -30.32
N ARG A 176 3.68 -10.67 -29.98
CA ARG A 176 4.62 -10.45 -28.86
C ARG A 176 3.95 -9.79 -27.65
N TYR A 177 4.13 -10.35 -26.45
CA TYR A 177 3.54 -9.85 -25.21
C TYR A 177 4.61 -9.71 -24.12
N ALA A 178 4.91 -8.48 -23.70
CA ALA A 178 5.91 -8.21 -22.67
C ALA A 178 5.41 -8.54 -21.27
N LEU A 179 6.30 -9.14 -20.47
CA LEU A 179 6.06 -9.55 -19.08
C LEU A 179 6.36 -8.42 -18.10
N ASN A 180 5.62 -8.38 -16.98
CA ASN A 180 5.73 -7.29 -16.00
C ASN A 180 7.00 -7.41 -15.13
N CYS A 181 7.39 -8.63 -14.74
CA CYS A 181 8.61 -8.89 -13.97
C CYS A 181 9.75 -9.32 -14.91
N THR A 182 10.93 -8.74 -14.72
CA THR A 182 12.10 -8.95 -15.60
C THR A 182 13.38 -8.99 -14.77
N PRO A 183 14.47 -9.67 -15.21
CA PRO A 183 14.60 -10.43 -16.46
C PRO A 183 13.96 -11.83 -16.39
N LEU A 184 13.33 -12.25 -17.49
CA LEU A 184 12.78 -13.59 -17.66
C LEU A 184 13.89 -14.66 -17.57
N LYS A 185 13.62 -15.77 -16.86
CA LYS A 185 14.37 -17.03 -16.97
C LYS A 185 13.70 -17.92 -18.00
N GLU A 186 12.44 -18.26 -17.75
CA GLU A 186 11.61 -19.09 -18.63
C GLU A 186 10.13 -18.94 -18.27
N THR A 187 9.25 -19.04 -19.26
CA THR A 187 7.85 -19.44 -19.00
C THR A 187 7.81 -20.89 -18.50
N THR A 188 6.88 -21.15 -17.58
CA THR A 188 6.60 -22.50 -17.03
C THR A 188 5.25 -23.04 -17.50
N GLN A 189 4.25 -22.17 -17.70
CA GLN A 189 2.95 -22.51 -18.25
C GLN A 189 2.36 -21.28 -18.96
N VAL A 190 1.69 -21.51 -20.09
CA VAL A 190 0.86 -20.51 -20.78
C VAL A 190 -0.46 -21.20 -21.08
N GLU A 191 -1.56 -20.57 -20.72
CA GLU A 191 -2.90 -21.05 -21.02
C GLU A 191 -3.62 -20.04 -21.91
N GLY A 192 -4.32 -20.55 -22.92
CA GLY A 192 -5.13 -19.74 -23.83
C GLY A 192 -6.47 -20.39 -24.12
N ILE A 193 -7.47 -19.57 -24.42
CA ILE A 193 -8.74 -20.05 -24.96
C ILE A 193 -8.55 -20.24 -26.46
N VAL A 194 -8.68 -21.46 -26.95
CA VAL A 194 -8.44 -21.83 -28.35
C VAL A 194 -9.70 -22.44 -28.97
N GLU A 195 -9.89 -22.31 -30.28
CA GLU A 195 -11.02 -22.88 -31.01
C GLU A 195 -10.67 -24.24 -31.63
N ILE A 196 -11.61 -25.18 -31.63
CA ILE A 196 -11.53 -26.47 -32.34
C ILE A 196 -12.85 -26.79 -33.04
N THR A 197 -12.76 -27.49 -34.16
CA THR A 197 -13.89 -28.16 -34.81
C THR A 197 -13.62 -29.66 -34.84
N ALA A 198 -14.54 -30.47 -34.33
CA ALA A 198 -14.41 -31.93 -34.32
C ALA A 198 -15.76 -32.65 -34.46
N ASN A 199 -15.72 -33.93 -34.81
CA ASN A 199 -16.91 -34.77 -34.91
C ASN A 199 -17.18 -35.48 -33.57
N VAL A 200 -18.41 -35.37 -33.09
CA VAL A 200 -18.93 -35.99 -31.86
C VAL A 200 -19.94 -37.07 -32.26
N THR A 201 -20.01 -38.17 -31.52
CA THR A 201 -21.00 -39.25 -31.76
C THR A 201 -22.20 -39.08 -30.84
N ARG A 202 -23.41 -39.04 -31.40
CA ARG A 202 -24.66 -38.95 -30.65
C ARG A 202 -24.83 -40.18 -29.75
N GLY A 203 -25.01 -39.96 -28.46
CA GLY A 203 -25.21 -40.97 -27.42
C GLY A 203 -26.44 -41.85 -27.61
N SER A 204 -26.53 -42.90 -26.79
CA SER A 204 -27.54 -43.97 -26.90
C SER A 204 -28.94 -43.59 -26.40
N VAL A 205 -29.15 -42.34 -25.95
CA VAL A 205 -30.40 -41.84 -25.37
C VAL A 205 -30.76 -40.53 -26.06
N GLY A 206 -31.94 -40.48 -26.68
CA GLY A 206 -32.49 -39.26 -27.28
C GLY A 206 -32.85 -38.24 -26.20
N GLY A 207 -32.55 -36.98 -26.44
CA GLY A 207 -32.61 -35.92 -25.40
C GLY A 207 -31.64 -36.17 -24.24
N GLY A 208 -30.34 -36.26 -24.49
CA GLY A 208 -29.33 -36.54 -23.47
C GLY A 208 -27.90 -36.18 -23.89
N GLU A 209 -27.04 -35.97 -22.88
CA GLU A 209 -25.75 -35.28 -23.00
C GLU A 209 -24.63 -36.04 -23.75
N ASP A 210 -23.94 -35.33 -24.65
CA ASP A 210 -22.77 -35.82 -25.40
C ASP A 210 -21.50 -35.02 -25.02
N LEU A 211 -20.45 -35.71 -24.56
CA LEU A 211 -19.21 -35.09 -24.05
C LEU A 211 -18.33 -34.51 -25.15
N LEU A 212 -17.88 -33.27 -24.97
CA LEU A 212 -16.81 -32.66 -25.76
C LEU A 212 -15.43 -32.94 -25.16
N ALA A 213 -14.50 -33.33 -26.02
CA ALA A 213 -13.09 -33.50 -25.70
C ALA A 213 -12.27 -32.88 -26.85
N PRO A 214 -11.30 -31.98 -26.58
CA PRO A 214 -10.80 -31.56 -25.27
C PRO A 214 -11.72 -30.61 -24.47
N ASN A 215 -11.43 -30.51 -23.18
CA ASN A 215 -12.12 -29.72 -22.16
C ASN A 215 -11.07 -29.16 -21.16
N PRO A 216 -11.38 -28.14 -20.32
CA PRO A 216 -12.69 -27.52 -20.06
C PRO A 216 -13.18 -26.66 -21.23
N VAL A 217 -14.44 -26.88 -21.63
CA VAL A 217 -15.13 -26.09 -22.66
C VAL A 217 -15.46 -24.72 -22.11
N VAL A 218 -15.20 -23.69 -22.91
CA VAL A 218 -15.53 -22.29 -22.60
C VAL A 218 -16.86 -21.92 -23.26
N ASN A 219 -16.97 -22.03 -24.58
CA ASN A 219 -18.21 -21.74 -25.31
C ASN A 219 -18.36 -22.59 -26.57
N ILE A 220 -19.53 -23.20 -26.76
CA ILE A 220 -19.88 -23.87 -28.02
C ILE A 220 -20.38 -22.81 -29.02
N ILE A 221 -19.74 -22.72 -30.18
CA ILE A 221 -20.04 -21.71 -31.21
C ILE A 221 -21.06 -22.25 -32.21
N GLU A 222 -20.98 -23.54 -32.55
CA GLU A 222 -21.80 -24.15 -33.61
C GLU A 222 -21.94 -25.67 -33.41
N VAL A 223 -23.13 -26.20 -33.73
CA VAL A 223 -23.42 -27.64 -33.79
C VAL A 223 -24.14 -27.92 -35.12
N SER A 224 -23.62 -28.84 -35.94
CA SER A 224 -24.16 -29.07 -37.28
C SER A 224 -24.01 -30.53 -37.76
N GLN A 225 -24.92 -30.99 -38.62
CA GLN A 225 -24.83 -32.29 -39.30
C GLN A 225 -25.15 -32.11 -40.79
N GLY A 226 -24.14 -32.26 -41.64
CA GLY A 226 -24.26 -32.00 -43.08
C GLY A 226 -24.52 -30.52 -43.35
N ALA A 227 -25.73 -30.20 -43.85
CA ALA A 227 -26.17 -28.83 -44.09
C ALA A 227 -27.10 -28.26 -42.99
N THR A 228 -27.47 -29.08 -41.99
CA THR A 228 -28.33 -28.67 -40.88
C THR A 228 -27.48 -28.08 -39.75
N VAL A 229 -27.78 -26.86 -39.33
CA VAL A 229 -27.18 -26.20 -38.16
C VAL A 229 -28.23 -26.14 -37.05
N TYR A 230 -27.95 -26.81 -35.93
CA TYR A 230 -28.88 -26.95 -34.81
C TYR A 230 -28.87 -25.70 -33.93
N GLN A 231 -30.04 -25.26 -33.48
CA GLN A 231 -30.20 -23.98 -32.79
C GLN A 231 -30.06 -24.12 -31.28
N GLN A 232 -29.18 -23.31 -30.68
CA GLN A 232 -28.98 -23.26 -29.23
C GLN A 232 -30.26 -22.77 -28.53
N GLY A 233 -30.64 -23.41 -27.42
CA GLY A 233 -31.87 -23.15 -26.68
C GLY A 233 -33.15 -23.68 -27.35
N THR A 234 -33.07 -24.39 -28.47
CA THR A 234 -34.21 -25.05 -29.14
C THR A 234 -33.94 -26.52 -29.42
N ASP A 235 -32.80 -26.81 -30.05
CA ASP A 235 -32.36 -28.16 -30.39
C ASP A 235 -31.37 -28.72 -29.37
N TRP A 236 -30.47 -27.87 -28.87
CA TRP A 236 -29.41 -28.22 -27.90
C TRP A 236 -29.10 -27.05 -26.95
N GLN A 237 -28.40 -27.32 -25.85
CA GLN A 237 -27.80 -26.32 -24.96
C GLN A 237 -26.41 -26.77 -24.48
N GLN A 238 -25.58 -25.85 -23.97
CA GLN A 238 -24.28 -26.21 -23.41
C GLN A 238 -24.43 -26.58 -21.93
N SER A 239 -24.14 -27.83 -21.58
CA SER A 239 -24.08 -28.31 -20.20
C SER A 239 -22.63 -28.49 -19.77
N GLY A 240 -21.98 -27.39 -19.38
CA GLY A 240 -20.54 -27.38 -19.05
C GLY A 240 -19.66 -27.86 -20.22
N ASN A 241 -19.17 -29.10 -20.12
CA ASN A 241 -18.34 -29.77 -21.15
C ASN A 241 -19.15 -30.57 -22.19
N TYR A 242 -20.49 -30.54 -22.13
CA TYR A 242 -21.37 -31.39 -22.93
C TYR A 242 -22.26 -30.57 -23.87
N VAL A 243 -22.62 -31.16 -25.00
CA VAL A 243 -23.82 -30.79 -25.77
C VAL A 243 -24.97 -31.54 -25.14
N ASP A 244 -25.88 -30.82 -24.47
CA ASP A 244 -27.15 -31.37 -24.01
C ASP A 244 -28.21 -31.18 -25.09
N TRP A 245 -29.00 -32.23 -25.38
CA TRP A 245 -29.95 -32.25 -26.49
C TRP A 245 -31.38 -32.10 -25.97
N LEU A 246 -32.14 -31.16 -26.55
CA LEU A 246 -33.48 -30.79 -26.08
C LEU A 246 -34.61 -31.60 -26.76
N GLY A 247 -34.26 -32.62 -27.55
CA GLY A 247 -35.19 -33.59 -28.12
C GLY A 247 -36.15 -33.06 -29.20
N GLN A 248 -35.91 -31.86 -29.75
CA GLN A 248 -36.69 -31.31 -30.88
C GLN A 248 -36.11 -31.79 -32.22
N ASN A 249 -35.01 -31.21 -32.69
CA ASN A 249 -34.21 -31.77 -33.78
C ASN A 249 -32.85 -32.20 -33.21
N GLU A 250 -32.60 -33.51 -33.16
CA GLU A 250 -31.29 -34.06 -32.78
C GLU A 250 -30.74 -34.96 -33.90
N PRO A 251 -29.40 -35.10 -34.02
CA PRO A 251 -28.78 -36.14 -34.83
C PRO A 251 -29.30 -37.52 -34.44
N ALA A 252 -29.43 -38.43 -35.40
CA ALA A 252 -29.86 -39.79 -35.11
C ALA A 252 -28.86 -40.51 -34.18
N ILE A 253 -29.37 -41.26 -33.20
CA ILE A 253 -28.58 -42.02 -32.21
C ILE A 253 -27.50 -42.86 -32.90
N GLY A 254 -26.25 -42.75 -32.43
CA GLY A 254 -25.09 -43.43 -32.99
C GLY A 254 -24.52 -42.82 -34.28
N THR A 255 -25.08 -41.73 -34.81
CA THR A 255 -24.47 -40.96 -35.91
C THR A 255 -23.49 -39.92 -35.41
N SER A 256 -22.55 -39.51 -36.26
CA SER A 256 -21.62 -38.41 -35.97
C SER A 256 -22.16 -37.06 -36.45
N TYR A 257 -22.00 -36.02 -35.64
CA TYR A 257 -22.26 -34.63 -35.98
C TYR A 257 -21.03 -33.77 -35.66
N THR A 258 -20.94 -32.59 -36.28
CA THR A 258 -19.81 -31.66 -36.10
C THR A 258 -20.14 -30.67 -34.98
N VAL A 259 -19.16 -30.38 -34.13
CA VAL A 259 -19.22 -29.30 -33.14
C VAL A 259 -18.00 -28.40 -33.31
N ARG A 260 -18.21 -27.09 -33.18
CA ARG A 260 -17.17 -26.07 -33.17
C ARG A 260 -17.26 -25.28 -31.87
N TRP A 261 -16.20 -25.32 -31.05
CA TRP A 261 -16.20 -24.77 -29.70
C TRP A 261 -14.85 -24.18 -29.30
N THR A 262 -14.86 -23.33 -28.29
CA THR A 262 -13.66 -22.87 -27.59
C THR A 262 -13.45 -23.64 -26.29
N TYR A 263 -12.19 -23.89 -25.95
CA TYR A 263 -11.80 -24.56 -24.70
C TYR A 263 -10.49 -23.97 -24.17
N THR A 264 -10.22 -24.10 -22.88
CA THR A 264 -8.93 -23.69 -22.30
C THR A 264 -7.90 -24.76 -22.59
N ARG A 265 -6.79 -24.38 -23.24
CA ARG A 265 -5.64 -25.25 -23.50
C ARG A 265 -4.39 -24.70 -22.83
N GLN A 266 -3.65 -25.58 -22.15
CA GLN A 266 -2.23 -25.35 -21.87
C GLN A 266 -1.47 -25.41 -23.20
N MET A 267 -0.85 -24.30 -23.58
CA MET A 267 -0.18 -24.12 -24.87
C MET A 267 1.19 -24.80 -24.87
N GLU A 268 1.62 -25.32 -26.02
CA GLU A 268 2.86 -26.09 -26.15
C GLU A 268 4.05 -25.19 -26.49
N LYS A 269 5.02 -25.12 -25.58
CA LYS A 269 6.23 -24.32 -25.72
C LYS A 269 7.12 -24.88 -26.85
N GLY A 270 7.47 -24.03 -27.81
CA GLY A 270 8.19 -24.39 -29.04
C GLY A 270 7.28 -24.78 -30.21
N THR A 271 5.96 -24.91 -30.00
CA THR A 271 4.97 -25.20 -31.06
C THR A 271 3.98 -24.04 -31.22
N ASP A 272 3.31 -23.65 -30.12
CA ASP A 272 2.27 -22.61 -30.10
C ASP A 272 2.81 -21.24 -29.66
N TYR A 273 3.88 -21.24 -28.86
CA TYR A 273 4.56 -20.03 -28.40
C TYR A 273 6.03 -20.29 -28.05
N CYS A 274 6.83 -19.23 -27.95
CA CYS A 274 8.19 -19.28 -27.41
C CYS A 274 8.51 -18.08 -26.50
N ASP A 275 9.62 -18.18 -25.78
CA ASP A 275 10.19 -17.08 -24.99
C ASP A 275 11.11 -16.26 -25.91
N GLY A 276 10.92 -14.94 -25.98
CA GLY A 276 11.74 -14.09 -26.87
C GLY A 276 11.46 -14.30 -28.37
N GLY A 277 12.51 -14.62 -29.12
CA GLY A 277 12.47 -14.75 -30.58
C GLY A 277 12.55 -16.19 -31.12
N LEU A 278 12.28 -16.34 -32.41
CA LEU A 278 12.23 -17.60 -33.15
C LEU A 278 13.56 -17.96 -33.83
N PHE A 279 14.55 -17.07 -33.82
CA PHE A 279 15.87 -17.36 -34.37
C PHE A 279 16.49 -18.61 -33.72
N GLY A 280 17.08 -19.48 -34.55
CA GLY A 280 17.65 -20.77 -34.14
C GLY A 280 16.65 -21.89 -33.87
N GLN A 281 15.33 -21.65 -33.93
CA GLN A 281 14.31 -22.69 -33.78
C GLN A 281 14.08 -23.47 -35.08
N SER A 282 13.51 -24.67 -34.99
CA SER A 282 13.18 -25.49 -36.17
C SER A 282 12.15 -24.79 -37.06
N GLY A 283 12.31 -24.86 -38.39
CA GLY A 283 11.43 -24.15 -39.33
C GLY A 283 11.54 -22.61 -39.28
N CYS A 284 12.54 -22.06 -38.58
CA CYS A 284 12.78 -20.63 -38.43
C CYS A 284 14.21 -20.25 -38.88
N PRO A 285 14.52 -18.95 -39.07
CA PRO A 285 15.86 -18.52 -39.48
C PRO A 285 16.92 -18.95 -38.45
N ALA A 286 18.02 -19.55 -38.92
CA ALA A 286 19.08 -20.04 -38.03
C ALA A 286 19.78 -18.91 -37.25
N ALA A 287 20.42 -19.22 -36.12
CA ALA A 287 21.29 -18.26 -35.44
C ALA A 287 22.52 -17.94 -36.31
N GLY A 288 22.87 -16.67 -36.47
CA GLY A 288 23.92 -16.23 -37.40
C GLY A 288 23.99 -14.73 -37.65
N LEU A 289 24.81 -14.32 -38.61
CA LEU A 289 24.97 -12.91 -38.99
C LEU A 289 23.87 -12.50 -39.98
N TYR A 290 23.02 -11.57 -39.58
CA TYR A 290 22.00 -10.99 -40.44
C TYR A 290 22.34 -9.55 -40.83
N HIS A 291 22.09 -9.25 -42.10
CA HIS A 291 22.17 -7.92 -42.70
C HIS A 291 20.77 -7.39 -42.96
N TYR A 292 20.56 -6.10 -42.66
CA TYR A 292 19.29 -5.41 -42.85
C TYR A 292 19.50 -4.08 -43.59
N LEU A 293 18.52 -3.74 -44.44
CA LEU A 293 18.42 -2.43 -45.08
C LEU A 293 16.98 -1.95 -44.94
N VAL A 294 16.77 -0.66 -44.69
CA VAL A 294 15.45 -0.03 -44.78
C VAL A 294 15.46 0.95 -45.95
N THR A 295 14.41 0.94 -46.77
CA THR A 295 14.18 1.96 -47.82
C THR A 295 12.89 2.72 -47.52
N VAL A 296 12.82 3.97 -47.98
CA VAL A 296 11.62 4.82 -47.87
C VAL A 296 10.85 4.81 -49.18
N VAL A 297 9.53 4.72 -49.10
CA VAL A 297 8.62 4.86 -50.25
C VAL A 297 7.81 6.14 -50.10
N THR A 298 7.89 7.02 -51.09
CA THR A 298 7.15 8.28 -51.20
C THR A 298 6.10 8.17 -52.32
N VAL A 299 5.30 9.22 -52.52
CA VAL A 299 4.38 9.31 -53.68
C VAL A 299 5.06 9.27 -55.05
N TYR A 300 6.40 9.41 -55.10
CA TYR A 300 7.20 9.34 -56.33
C TYR A 300 7.89 7.97 -56.53
N GLY A 301 7.85 7.08 -55.53
CA GLY A 301 8.43 5.74 -55.57
C GLY A 301 9.39 5.47 -54.41
N GLU A 302 10.32 4.52 -54.57
CA GLU A 302 11.19 4.02 -53.50
C GLU A 302 12.62 4.56 -53.58
N SER A 303 13.30 4.73 -52.43
CA SER A 303 14.72 5.08 -52.37
C SER A 303 15.60 3.90 -52.76
N GLY A 304 16.60 4.11 -53.62
CA GLY A 304 17.47 3.04 -54.11
C GLY A 304 18.37 2.41 -53.03
N TYR A 305 18.80 1.18 -53.31
CA TYR A 305 19.77 0.42 -52.53
C TYR A 305 21.08 1.20 -52.35
N ASP A 306 21.57 1.21 -51.11
CA ASP A 306 22.81 1.83 -50.69
C ASP A 306 23.52 0.92 -49.68
N SER A 307 24.69 0.39 -50.07
CA SER A 307 25.48 -0.51 -49.23
C SER A 307 26.03 0.15 -47.97
N THR A 308 26.09 1.48 -47.91
CA THR A 308 26.55 2.22 -46.72
C THR A 308 25.48 2.33 -45.63
N ARG A 309 24.20 2.07 -45.98
CA ARG A 309 23.06 2.04 -45.05
C ARG A 309 22.68 0.63 -44.59
N VAL A 310 23.41 -0.40 -45.02
CA VAL A 310 23.18 -1.78 -44.55
C VAL A 310 23.75 -1.94 -43.14
N VAL A 311 22.90 -2.23 -42.17
CA VAL A 311 23.29 -2.58 -40.80
C VAL A 311 23.37 -4.10 -40.62
N SER A 312 24.12 -4.58 -39.65
CA SER A 312 24.18 -6.02 -39.35
C SER A 312 24.35 -6.32 -37.87
N ARG A 313 23.85 -7.48 -37.45
CA ARG A 313 23.96 -7.99 -36.08
C ARG A 313 24.14 -9.51 -36.08
N GLN A 314 25.08 -9.98 -35.28
CA GLN A 314 25.18 -11.41 -34.94
C GLN A 314 23.99 -11.75 -34.02
N THR A 315 23.13 -12.66 -34.48
CA THR A 315 21.84 -12.97 -33.85
C THR A 315 21.92 -14.38 -33.27
N GLY A 316 21.83 -14.47 -31.95
CA GLY A 316 21.77 -15.74 -31.21
C GLY A 316 20.42 -16.43 -31.34
N ALA A 317 20.35 -17.67 -30.86
CA ALA A 317 19.07 -18.37 -30.75
C ALA A 317 18.20 -17.70 -29.67
N GLY A 318 16.90 -17.56 -29.93
CA GLY A 318 15.96 -16.88 -29.02
C GLY A 318 16.02 -15.34 -29.03
N GLU A 319 16.92 -14.72 -29.81
CA GLU A 319 17.06 -13.26 -29.85
C GLU A 319 16.06 -12.56 -30.79
N ILE A 320 15.94 -11.24 -30.64
CA ILE A 320 15.15 -10.34 -31.48
C ILE A 320 16.05 -9.18 -31.94
N ASN A 321 15.97 -8.80 -33.22
CA ASN A 321 16.71 -7.68 -33.80
C ASN A 321 15.82 -6.44 -33.91
N LYS A 322 16.11 -5.41 -33.10
CA LYS A 322 15.40 -4.13 -33.13
C LYS A 322 16.11 -3.14 -34.06
N LEU A 323 15.44 -2.79 -35.16
CA LEU A 323 15.80 -1.71 -36.07
C LEU A 323 15.10 -0.41 -35.63
N SER A 324 15.79 0.73 -35.71
CA SER A 324 15.21 2.05 -35.44
C SER A 324 15.82 3.14 -36.33
N TRP A 325 15.01 4.11 -36.75
CA TRP A 325 15.38 5.21 -37.67
C TRP A 325 14.60 6.50 -37.37
N THR A 326 15.02 7.63 -37.95
CA THR A 326 14.29 8.91 -37.83
C THR A 326 13.28 9.11 -38.96
N ALA A 327 12.22 9.87 -38.69
CA ALA A 327 11.17 10.16 -39.67
C ALA A 327 11.73 10.80 -40.95
N VAL A 328 11.19 10.42 -42.11
CA VAL A 328 11.58 10.94 -43.43
C VAL A 328 10.43 11.75 -44.02
N PRO A 329 10.61 13.04 -44.36
CA PRO A 329 9.55 13.86 -44.94
C PRO A 329 8.98 13.24 -46.23
N GLY A 330 7.64 13.16 -46.32
CA GLY A 330 6.95 12.61 -47.49
C GLY A 330 6.93 11.07 -47.58
N ALA A 331 7.36 10.35 -46.54
CA ALA A 331 7.21 8.90 -46.47
C ALA A 331 5.72 8.48 -46.42
N VAL A 332 5.34 7.56 -47.31
CA VAL A 332 4.05 6.87 -47.32
C VAL A 332 4.16 5.56 -46.55
N HIS A 333 5.24 4.81 -46.77
CA HIS A 333 5.62 3.61 -46.03
C HIS A 333 7.13 3.38 -46.12
N TYR A 334 7.63 2.44 -45.30
CA TYR A 334 9.02 1.97 -45.30
C TYR A 334 9.07 0.49 -45.65
N ARG A 335 10.15 0.06 -46.29
CA ARG A 335 10.39 -1.34 -46.65
C ARG A 335 11.62 -1.87 -45.91
N VAL A 336 11.45 -2.96 -45.17
CA VAL A 336 12.52 -3.63 -44.43
C VAL A 336 12.99 -4.84 -45.22
N TYR A 337 14.29 -4.90 -45.51
CA TYR A 337 14.96 -5.99 -46.19
C TYR A 337 15.86 -6.75 -45.21
N ARG A 338 15.91 -8.09 -45.34
CA ARG A 338 16.80 -8.99 -44.58
C ARG A 338 17.64 -9.84 -45.54
N GLY A 339 18.84 -10.22 -45.12
CA GLY A 339 19.70 -11.12 -45.88
C GLY A 339 20.87 -11.69 -45.08
N VAL A 340 21.50 -12.73 -45.64
CA VAL A 340 22.77 -13.30 -45.14
C VAL A 340 24.00 -12.71 -45.85
N SER A 341 23.80 -11.62 -46.60
CA SER A 341 24.81 -10.86 -47.32
C SER A 341 24.39 -9.39 -47.35
N ASN A 342 25.36 -8.48 -47.38
CA ASN A 342 25.12 -7.04 -47.55
C ASN A 342 24.86 -6.61 -49.01
N THR A 343 24.83 -7.54 -49.97
CA THR A 343 24.66 -7.24 -51.41
C THR A 343 23.20 -7.11 -51.82
N ARG A 344 22.90 -6.28 -52.84
CA ARG A 344 21.53 -6.05 -53.35
C ARG A 344 20.76 -7.35 -53.65
N THR A 345 21.43 -8.33 -54.24
CA THR A 345 20.82 -9.64 -54.59
C THR A 345 20.71 -10.60 -53.41
N GLY A 346 21.50 -10.39 -52.35
CA GLY A 346 21.44 -11.16 -51.11
C GLY A 346 20.47 -10.59 -50.05
N LEU A 347 19.90 -9.41 -50.29
CA LEU A 347 18.87 -8.76 -49.48
C LEU A 347 17.48 -8.96 -50.12
N GLN A 348 16.51 -9.38 -49.31
CA GLN A 348 15.14 -9.70 -49.73
C GLN A 348 14.12 -8.96 -48.86
N LEU A 349 13.03 -8.48 -49.47
CA LEU A 349 11.98 -7.73 -48.78
C LEU A 349 11.28 -8.64 -47.77
N LEU A 350 11.36 -8.24 -46.50
CA LEU A 350 10.82 -8.94 -45.35
C LEU A 350 9.45 -8.37 -44.93
N TYR A 351 9.33 -7.05 -44.86
CA TYR A 351 8.13 -6.39 -44.31
C TYR A 351 7.95 -4.96 -44.82
N GLU A 352 6.70 -4.47 -44.85
CA GLU A 352 6.34 -3.09 -45.18
C GLU A 352 5.72 -2.39 -43.96
N CYS A 353 6.40 -1.38 -43.42
CA CYS A 353 5.95 -0.62 -42.25
C CYS A 353 5.23 0.66 -42.68
N ALA A 354 4.14 1.05 -42.01
CA ALA A 354 3.45 2.33 -42.29
C ALA A 354 4.39 3.55 -42.18
N GLY A 355 4.11 4.65 -42.91
CA GLY A 355 4.97 5.85 -42.94
C GLY A 355 5.14 6.57 -41.60
N SER A 356 4.33 6.24 -40.58
CA SER A 356 4.47 6.69 -39.19
C SER A 356 5.42 5.82 -38.34
N ALA A 357 5.86 4.66 -38.83
CA ALA A 357 6.72 3.74 -38.09
C ALA A 357 8.18 4.21 -38.09
N LEU A 358 8.79 4.25 -36.90
CA LEU A 358 10.18 4.65 -36.67
C LEU A 358 11.08 3.49 -36.19
N SER A 359 10.51 2.29 -36.07
CA SER A 359 11.22 1.08 -35.65
C SER A 359 10.54 -0.17 -36.18
N TYR A 360 11.33 -1.24 -36.33
CA TYR A 360 10.86 -2.60 -36.62
C TYR A 360 11.60 -3.58 -35.70
N GLU A 361 10.95 -4.67 -35.32
CA GLU A 361 11.55 -5.72 -34.50
C GLU A 361 11.35 -7.06 -35.21
N ASP A 362 12.44 -7.55 -35.79
CA ASP A 362 12.51 -8.87 -36.39
C ASP A 362 12.78 -9.91 -35.30
N ASP A 363 11.80 -10.75 -35.04
CA ASP A 363 11.85 -11.89 -34.12
C ASP A 363 12.01 -13.22 -34.86
N GLY A 364 12.23 -13.21 -36.17
CA GLY A 364 12.39 -14.41 -36.99
C GLY A 364 11.08 -15.05 -37.46
N ALA A 365 9.92 -14.45 -37.16
CA ALA A 365 8.63 -14.97 -37.61
C ALA A 365 8.38 -14.71 -39.11
N ASP A 366 8.72 -13.52 -39.60
CA ASP A 366 8.37 -13.09 -40.96
C ASP A 366 9.29 -13.75 -42.00
N GLU A 367 8.73 -14.10 -43.16
CA GLU A 367 9.45 -14.76 -44.25
C GLU A 367 9.86 -13.78 -45.36
N PRO A 368 11.08 -13.88 -45.90
CA PRO A 368 11.55 -12.98 -46.95
C PRO A 368 10.94 -13.36 -48.30
N SER A 369 10.40 -12.38 -49.01
CA SER A 369 9.93 -12.53 -50.38
C SER A 369 11.09 -12.59 -51.39
N SER A 370 10.81 -12.92 -52.66
CA SER A 370 11.82 -12.91 -53.73
C SER A 370 12.27 -11.50 -54.18
N ALA A 371 11.69 -10.42 -53.65
CA ALA A 371 11.96 -9.06 -54.12
C ALA A 371 13.24 -8.46 -53.51
N ASN A 372 14.22 -8.11 -54.35
CA ASN A 372 15.42 -7.36 -53.97
C ASN A 372 15.16 -5.83 -53.95
N PRO A 373 15.87 -5.03 -53.13
CA PRO A 373 15.70 -3.57 -53.08
C PRO A 373 16.12 -2.92 -54.42
N LEU A 374 15.47 -1.82 -54.82
CA LEU A 374 15.67 -1.21 -56.14
C LEU A 374 17.13 -0.77 -56.38
N GLN A 375 17.67 -1.02 -57.58
CA GLN A 375 19.06 -0.65 -57.90
C GLN A 375 19.26 0.87 -58.11
N GLY A 376 18.20 1.60 -58.47
CA GLY A 376 18.17 3.05 -58.54
C GLY A 376 16.86 3.56 -57.94
N GLY A 377 16.91 4.67 -57.22
CA GLY A 377 15.76 5.22 -56.51
C GLY A 377 14.90 6.15 -57.36
N THR A 378 13.58 6.08 -57.19
CA THR A 378 12.59 7.00 -57.78
C THR A 378 11.96 7.95 -56.75
N ALA A 379 12.11 7.69 -55.44
CA ALA A 379 11.57 8.52 -54.36
C ALA A 379 11.96 10.01 -54.35
N GLY A 380 13.07 10.38 -55.02
CA GLY A 380 13.68 11.72 -54.96
C GLY A 380 14.39 12.06 -53.64
N ILE A 381 14.18 11.26 -52.59
CA ILE A 381 14.71 11.43 -51.23
C ILE A 381 15.38 10.11 -50.79
N GLY A 382 16.45 10.20 -50.00
CA GLY A 382 17.13 9.04 -49.42
C GLY A 382 16.67 8.71 -48.00
N MET A 383 16.82 7.44 -47.58
CA MET A 383 16.48 6.98 -46.24
C MET A 383 17.34 7.66 -45.15
N SER A 384 16.79 7.82 -43.94
CA SER A 384 17.53 8.23 -42.74
C SER A 384 18.53 7.14 -42.29
N PRO A 385 19.49 7.46 -41.40
CA PRO A 385 20.34 6.44 -40.78
C PRO A 385 19.52 5.45 -39.96
N VAL A 386 19.82 4.16 -40.12
CA VAL A 386 19.22 3.05 -39.36
C VAL A 386 20.20 2.60 -38.28
N SER A 387 19.69 2.23 -37.11
CA SER A 387 20.43 1.57 -36.02
C SER A 387 19.86 0.18 -35.79
N ILE A 388 20.69 -0.76 -35.31
CA ILE A 388 20.27 -2.12 -34.92
C ILE A 388 20.73 -2.43 -33.49
N ALA A 389 19.84 -3.02 -32.71
CA ALA A 389 20.06 -3.40 -31.31
C ALA A 389 19.38 -4.74 -30.98
N LEU A 390 19.63 -5.26 -29.77
CA LEU A 390 18.86 -6.36 -29.20
C LEU A 390 17.46 -5.87 -28.81
N GLY A 391 16.41 -6.61 -29.19
CA GLY A 391 15.02 -6.37 -28.78
C GLY A 391 14.71 -6.83 -27.36
N ASN A 392 13.48 -6.62 -26.90
CA ASN A 392 13.06 -7.11 -25.58
C ASN A 392 12.88 -8.64 -25.59
N LEU A 393 13.70 -9.36 -24.83
CA LEU A 393 13.59 -10.82 -24.66
C LEU A 393 12.61 -11.24 -23.56
N ASN A 394 12.15 -10.30 -22.73
CA ASN A 394 11.21 -10.55 -21.63
C ASN A 394 9.77 -10.57 -22.15
N ILE A 395 9.51 -11.46 -23.11
CA ILE A 395 8.24 -11.58 -23.81
C ILE A 395 7.82 -13.05 -23.97
N VAL A 396 6.51 -13.26 -24.07
CA VAL A 396 5.92 -14.44 -24.69
C VAL A 396 5.58 -14.10 -26.14
N ASN A 397 5.91 -14.99 -27.07
CA ASN A 397 5.74 -14.78 -28.50
C ASN A 397 4.97 -15.94 -29.15
N PHE A 398 3.74 -15.70 -29.61
CA PHE A 398 2.82 -16.67 -30.22
C PHE A 398 3.13 -16.98 -31.70
N GLY A 399 4.41 -16.95 -32.06
CA GLY A 399 4.94 -17.59 -33.26
C GLY A 399 4.56 -16.97 -34.61
N LYS A 400 4.64 -17.82 -35.64
CA LYS A 400 4.26 -17.49 -37.02
C LYS A 400 2.74 -17.73 -37.19
N PRO A 401 1.97 -16.79 -37.77
CA PRO A 401 0.56 -17.03 -38.05
C PRO A 401 0.33 -18.32 -38.86
N GLY A 402 -0.48 -19.23 -38.33
CA GLY A 402 -0.77 -20.53 -38.96
C GLY A 402 0.23 -21.66 -38.65
N VAL A 403 1.19 -21.46 -37.75
CA VAL A 403 2.03 -22.53 -37.18
C VAL A 403 1.74 -22.62 -35.68
N GLY A 404 1.39 -23.81 -35.20
CA GLY A 404 0.82 -24.00 -33.88
C GLY A 404 -0.66 -23.59 -33.81
N ILE A 405 -1.28 -23.81 -32.65
CA ILE A 405 -2.64 -23.35 -32.33
C ILE A 405 -2.53 -22.00 -31.63
N GLN A 406 -3.24 -20.99 -32.13
CA GLN A 406 -3.27 -19.65 -31.54
C GLN A 406 -4.51 -19.43 -30.65
N PRO A 407 -4.44 -18.57 -29.62
CA PRO A 407 -5.61 -18.16 -28.86
C PRO A 407 -6.65 -17.44 -29.74
N VAL A 408 -7.91 -17.47 -29.32
CA VAL A 408 -8.99 -16.71 -29.97
C VAL A 408 -8.73 -15.21 -29.77
N ALA A 409 -8.85 -14.41 -30.83
CA ALA A 409 -8.65 -12.96 -30.74
C ALA A 409 -9.67 -12.32 -29.78
N GLY A 410 -9.18 -11.51 -28.84
CA GLY A 410 -9.96 -10.93 -27.74
C GLY A 410 -10.03 -11.79 -26.48
N SER A 411 -9.53 -13.03 -26.50
CA SER A 411 -9.42 -13.86 -25.29
C SER A 411 -8.23 -13.47 -24.41
N ASN A 412 -8.30 -13.78 -23.11
CA ASN A 412 -7.18 -13.64 -22.21
C ASN A 412 -6.33 -14.91 -22.19
N CYS A 413 -5.01 -14.72 -22.20
CA CYS A 413 -4.03 -15.75 -21.91
C CYS A 413 -3.48 -15.57 -20.49
N SER A 414 -3.35 -16.67 -19.77
CA SER A 414 -2.75 -16.74 -18.44
C SER A 414 -1.28 -17.16 -18.58
N ILE A 415 -0.35 -16.42 -17.98
CA ILE A 415 1.09 -16.68 -18.12
C ILE A 415 1.77 -16.85 -16.76
N ASP A 416 2.43 -17.99 -16.61
CA ASP A 416 3.17 -18.45 -15.43
C ASP A 416 4.66 -18.54 -15.79
N TYR A 417 5.53 -17.81 -15.10
CA TYR A 417 6.94 -17.71 -15.47
C TYR A 417 7.88 -17.50 -14.27
N ASP A 418 9.12 -17.92 -14.43
CA ASP A 418 10.21 -17.59 -13.50
C ASP A 418 10.98 -16.37 -14.02
N PHE A 419 11.25 -15.41 -13.14
CA PHE A 419 12.16 -14.30 -13.40
C PHE A 419 13.33 -14.29 -12.41
N TYR A 420 14.46 -13.72 -12.83
CA TYR A 420 15.66 -13.64 -12.01
C TYR A 420 15.56 -12.53 -10.95
N ILE A 421 16.15 -12.77 -9.77
CA ILE A 421 16.24 -11.81 -8.67
C ILE A 421 17.71 -11.48 -8.31
N GLY A 422 17.94 -10.26 -7.81
CA GLY A 422 19.27 -9.76 -7.48
C GLY A 422 19.74 -10.20 -6.10
N ARG A 423 21.01 -9.91 -5.76
CA ARG A 423 21.53 -10.05 -4.39
C ARG A 423 22.59 -8.97 -4.07
N ARG A 424 23.03 -8.90 -2.81
CA ARG A 424 24.22 -8.15 -2.40
C ARG A 424 25.22 -9.07 -1.71
N ASP A 425 26.47 -9.04 -2.13
CA ASP A 425 27.57 -9.78 -1.50
C ASP A 425 28.49 -8.76 -0.80
N VAL A 426 29.17 -9.15 0.29
CA VAL A 426 30.13 -8.27 0.99
C VAL A 426 31.52 -8.91 1.02
N LEU A 427 32.55 -8.13 0.69
CA LEU A 427 33.95 -8.55 0.91
C LEU A 427 34.42 -8.08 2.28
N CYS A 428 35.04 -8.99 3.02
CA CYS A 428 35.61 -8.73 4.34
C CYS A 428 37.08 -9.13 4.40
N ALA A 429 37.88 -8.39 5.15
CA ALA A 429 39.23 -8.80 5.53
C ALA A 429 39.19 -9.55 6.86
N THR A 430 39.79 -10.74 6.92
CA THR A 430 40.18 -11.39 8.19
C THR A 430 41.62 -11.02 8.52
N ALA A 431 42.19 -11.55 9.62
CA ALA A 431 43.60 -11.33 9.96
C ALA A 431 44.60 -11.88 8.92
N SER A 432 44.18 -12.78 8.02
CA SER A 432 45.02 -13.49 7.04
C SER A 432 44.64 -13.22 5.57
N GLU A 433 43.34 -13.13 5.26
CA GLU A 433 42.82 -13.19 3.90
C GLU A 433 41.63 -12.25 3.66
N ILE A 434 41.16 -12.19 2.41
CA ILE A 434 39.97 -11.45 2.02
C ILE A 434 38.93 -12.51 1.63
N ILE A 435 37.79 -12.52 2.32
CA ILE A 435 36.70 -13.48 2.13
C ILE A 435 35.48 -12.79 1.52
N ARG A 436 34.71 -13.55 0.74
CA ARG A 436 33.42 -13.14 0.22
C ARG A 436 32.29 -13.76 1.04
N ILE A 437 31.41 -12.93 1.55
CA ILE A 437 30.16 -13.33 2.19
C ILE A 437 29.03 -13.12 1.17
N PRO A 438 28.42 -14.19 0.62
CA PRO A 438 27.28 -14.05 -0.28
C PRO A 438 26.02 -13.67 0.51
N GLY A 439 25.20 -12.77 -0.03
CA GLY A 439 23.91 -12.41 0.58
C GLY A 439 22.72 -13.16 0.01
N ALA A 440 21.59 -13.06 0.71
CA ALA A 440 20.32 -13.65 0.29
C ALA A 440 19.77 -12.93 -0.97
N PRO A 441 19.34 -13.67 -2.01
CA PRO A 441 18.66 -13.08 -3.15
C PRO A 441 17.28 -12.53 -2.79
N ALA A 442 16.91 -11.38 -3.36
CA ALA A 442 15.62 -10.72 -3.16
C ALA A 442 15.33 -9.68 -4.26
N GLU A 443 14.09 -9.18 -4.32
CA GLU A 443 13.74 -7.98 -5.11
C GLU A 443 14.38 -6.71 -4.54
N PHE A 444 14.52 -6.65 -3.21
CA PHE A 444 15.23 -5.58 -2.49
C PHE A 444 16.35 -6.17 -1.62
N PRO A 445 17.52 -6.51 -2.20
CA PRO A 445 18.62 -7.13 -1.47
C PRO A 445 19.16 -6.28 -0.33
N LYS A 446 19.39 -6.92 0.81
CA LYS A 446 20.06 -6.36 2.00
C LYS A 446 21.47 -6.91 2.10
N ASP A 447 22.36 -6.15 2.70
CA ASP A 447 23.75 -6.55 2.93
C ASP A 447 23.81 -7.67 4.01
N PRO A 448 24.60 -8.75 3.79
CA PRO A 448 24.74 -9.84 4.76
C PRO A 448 25.44 -9.41 6.06
N VAL A 449 25.17 -10.14 7.14
CA VAL A 449 25.81 -9.92 8.45
C VAL A 449 27.29 -10.32 8.38
N VAL A 450 28.16 -9.46 8.89
CA VAL A 450 29.62 -9.64 8.91
C VAL A 450 30.06 -10.22 10.26
N PRO A 451 30.86 -11.30 10.30
CA PRO A 451 31.42 -11.87 11.53
C PRO A 451 32.31 -10.89 12.30
N GLU A 452 32.29 -10.95 13.64
CA GLU A 452 33.04 -10.06 14.54
C GLU A 452 34.57 -10.14 14.37
N ASN A 453 35.08 -11.24 13.81
CA ASN A 453 36.51 -11.43 13.50
C ASN A 453 36.92 -10.92 12.11
N ALA A 454 36.05 -10.19 11.41
CA ALA A 454 36.29 -9.68 10.07
C ALA A 454 35.94 -8.18 9.93
N LEU A 455 36.70 -7.46 9.10
CA LEU A 455 36.46 -6.07 8.75
C LEU A 455 35.78 -5.96 7.38
N ALA A 456 34.57 -5.39 7.34
CA ALA A 456 33.85 -5.15 6.09
C ALA A 456 34.59 -4.11 5.22
N LEU A 457 34.95 -4.48 3.98
CA LEU A 457 35.63 -3.59 3.03
C LEU A 457 34.63 -2.89 2.11
N CYS A 458 33.76 -3.68 1.45
CA CYS A 458 32.78 -3.16 0.50
C CYS A 458 31.53 -4.06 0.36
N SER A 459 30.40 -3.44 0.04
CA SER A 459 29.22 -4.12 -0.53
C SER A 459 29.30 -4.16 -2.05
N ILE A 460 28.84 -5.25 -2.65
CA ILE A 460 28.75 -5.51 -4.08
C ILE A 460 27.28 -5.78 -4.40
N THR A 461 26.65 -4.92 -5.18
CA THR A 461 25.30 -5.19 -5.71
C THR A 461 25.40 -5.99 -6.99
N CYS A 462 24.77 -7.16 -6.99
CA CYS A 462 24.70 -8.09 -8.12
C CYS A 462 23.26 -8.06 -8.68
N PRO A 463 23.02 -7.37 -9.81
CA PRO A 463 21.69 -7.35 -10.42
C PRO A 463 21.26 -8.74 -10.92
N PRO A 464 19.95 -8.93 -11.18
CA PRO A 464 19.44 -10.18 -11.76
C PRO A 464 20.13 -10.53 -13.08
N ASN A 465 20.64 -11.76 -13.20
CA ASN A 465 21.29 -12.36 -14.38
C ASN A 465 22.20 -11.41 -15.19
N SER A 466 22.98 -10.56 -14.51
CA SER A 466 23.81 -9.54 -15.16
C SER A 466 25.20 -9.44 -14.55
N THR A 467 26.20 -9.21 -15.40
CA THR A 467 27.59 -8.90 -15.02
C THR A 467 27.82 -7.42 -14.73
N ALA A 468 26.81 -6.55 -14.94
CA ALA A 468 26.87 -5.11 -14.65
C ALA A 468 26.73 -4.83 -13.13
N MET A 469 27.63 -5.37 -12.32
CA MET A 469 27.66 -5.19 -10.87
C MET A 469 28.09 -3.77 -10.49
N THR A 470 27.84 -3.37 -9.23
CA THR A 470 28.35 -2.10 -8.67
C THR A 470 28.93 -2.32 -7.28
N VAL A 471 29.97 -1.56 -6.92
CA VAL A 471 30.70 -1.70 -5.64
C VAL A 471 30.59 -0.42 -4.82
N ARG A 472 30.33 -0.57 -3.52
CA ARG A 472 30.33 0.50 -2.53
C ARG A 472 31.34 0.17 -1.41
N ASN A 473 32.49 0.83 -1.42
CA ASN A 473 33.47 0.75 -0.34
C ASN A 473 32.93 1.41 0.94
N PHE A 474 33.18 0.82 2.11
CA PHE A 474 32.68 1.30 3.41
C PHE A 474 33.61 2.31 4.09
N GLY A 475 34.92 2.27 3.81
CA GLY A 475 35.87 3.29 4.29
C GLY A 475 36.07 3.34 5.81
N LEU A 476 35.89 2.21 6.52
CA LEU A 476 35.98 2.08 7.99
C LEU A 476 37.41 2.33 8.52
N THR A 477 37.83 3.59 8.54
CA THR A 477 39.19 4.03 8.91
C THR A 477 39.29 4.43 10.38
N ARG A 478 40.47 4.24 10.98
CA ARG A 478 40.71 4.60 12.39
C ARG A 478 40.66 6.11 12.61
N VAL A 479 39.82 6.52 13.55
CA VAL A 479 39.83 7.87 14.12
C VAL A 479 41.01 8.02 15.10
N THR A 480 41.83 9.06 14.94
CA THR A 480 42.92 9.39 15.87
C THR A 480 42.41 10.18 17.08
N MET A 481 43.20 10.26 18.16
CA MET A 481 42.80 11.07 19.33
C MET A 481 42.66 12.56 19.03
N ASP A 482 43.38 13.12 18.05
CA ASP A 482 43.14 14.49 17.57
C ASP A 482 41.79 14.59 16.86
N GLN A 483 41.49 13.68 15.93
CA GLN A 483 40.17 13.63 15.28
C GLN A 483 39.03 13.35 16.27
N LEU A 484 39.24 12.57 17.33
CA LEU A 484 38.27 12.38 18.42
C LEU A 484 38.08 13.65 19.25
N HIS A 485 39.13 14.44 19.53
CA HIS A 485 38.98 15.73 20.21
C HIS A 485 38.36 16.80 19.30
N ARG A 486 38.56 16.73 17.98
CA ARG A 486 37.82 17.54 17.00
C ARG A 486 36.35 17.14 16.98
N LEU A 487 36.04 15.86 16.75
CA LEU A 487 34.68 15.32 16.84
C LEU A 487 34.03 15.59 18.19
N MET A 488 34.76 15.55 19.31
CA MET A 488 34.21 15.89 20.62
C MET A 488 33.91 17.38 20.74
N ARG A 489 34.76 18.26 20.21
CA ARG A 489 34.51 19.71 20.14
C ARG A 489 33.41 20.07 19.14
N ASP A 490 33.28 19.31 18.06
CA ASP A 490 32.21 19.43 17.07
C ASP A 490 30.89 18.87 17.62
N ILE A 491 30.94 17.83 18.45
CA ILE A 491 29.80 17.29 19.22
C ILE A 491 29.44 18.19 20.40
N GLU A 492 30.40 18.88 21.03
CA GLU A 492 30.13 19.94 22.02
C GLU A 492 29.52 21.16 21.33
N THR A 493 29.98 21.51 20.14
CA THR A 493 29.39 22.56 19.30
C THR A 493 28.00 22.16 18.81
N LEU A 494 27.78 20.89 18.42
CA LEU A 494 26.46 20.36 18.07
C LEU A 494 25.54 20.27 19.29
N LYS A 495 26.03 19.88 20.47
CA LYS A 495 25.27 19.88 21.73
C LYS A 495 24.99 21.29 22.23
N TYR A 496 25.85 22.25 21.96
CA TYR A 496 25.63 23.67 22.24
C TYR A 496 24.60 24.25 21.26
N ASN A 497 24.71 23.93 19.97
CA ASN A 497 23.74 24.31 18.94
C ASN A 497 22.39 23.60 19.12
N ASP A 498 22.38 22.36 19.62
CA ASP A 498 21.18 21.59 19.95
C ASP A 498 20.60 22.03 21.30
N ALA A 499 21.40 22.37 22.31
CA ALA A 499 20.91 23.05 23.50
C ALA A 499 20.32 24.42 23.15
N ILE A 500 20.91 25.15 22.19
CA ILE A 500 20.34 26.37 21.61
C ILE A 500 19.07 26.05 20.78
N SER A 501 19.02 24.93 20.06
CA SER A 501 17.85 24.49 19.29
C SER A 501 16.68 24.15 20.23
N GLN A 502 16.88 23.25 21.19
CA GLN A 502 15.94 22.90 22.25
C GLN A 502 15.55 24.12 23.10
N MET A 503 16.50 25.02 23.42
CA MET A 503 16.19 26.29 24.08
C MET A 503 15.35 27.20 23.17
N ASN A 504 15.62 27.26 21.87
CA ASN A 504 14.79 27.98 20.90
C ASN A 504 13.39 27.36 20.79
N THR A 505 13.25 26.03 20.86
CA THR A 505 11.95 25.33 20.92
C THR A 505 11.21 25.61 22.23
N GLN A 506 11.90 25.62 23.37
CA GLN A 506 11.31 26.05 24.64
C GLN A 506 10.95 27.56 24.62
N LEU A 507 11.67 28.38 23.86
CA LEU A 507 11.39 29.80 23.61
C LEU A 507 10.41 30.05 22.44
N GLN A 508 10.00 29.03 21.67
CA GLN A 508 8.85 29.10 20.76
C GLN A 508 7.54 29.02 21.58
N ASN A 509 7.57 28.30 22.71
CA ASN A 509 6.45 28.13 23.64
C ASN A 509 6.30 29.28 24.67
N ARG A 510 7.11 30.34 24.60
CA ARG A 510 6.96 31.56 25.42
C ARG A 510 6.41 32.72 24.59
N THR A 511 5.61 33.57 25.21
CA THR A 511 5.13 34.83 24.63
C THR A 511 6.29 35.74 24.21
N ALA A 512 6.10 36.46 23.10
CA ALA A 512 7.19 36.94 22.24
C ALA A 512 7.90 38.23 22.72
N GLU A 513 8.44 38.24 23.94
CA GLU A 513 9.28 39.34 24.43
C GLU A 513 10.73 38.87 24.69
N THR A 514 11.71 39.70 24.26
CA THR A 514 13.16 39.52 24.47
C THR A 514 13.81 38.25 23.89
N LYS A 515 13.78 38.07 22.55
CA LYS A 515 14.70 37.16 21.83
C LYS A 515 15.94 37.91 21.34
N LYS A 516 17.14 37.30 21.45
CA LYS A 516 18.43 37.87 21.00
C LYS A 516 18.62 37.78 19.47
N GLY A 517 17.80 38.49 18.69
CA GLY A 517 18.04 38.67 17.25
C GLY A 517 17.95 37.39 16.38
N ILE A 518 17.32 36.33 16.88
CA ILE A 518 17.15 35.05 16.18
C ILE A 518 15.66 34.70 16.13
N TYR A 519 15.20 34.26 14.95
CA TYR A 519 13.87 33.72 14.70
C TYR A 519 13.98 32.25 14.22
N SER A 520 12.97 31.44 14.56
CA SER A 520 12.84 30.09 14.03
C SER A 520 11.40 29.59 14.16
N ASP A 521 10.94 28.85 13.15
CA ASP A 521 9.66 28.15 13.09
C ASP A 521 9.90 26.73 12.50
N ASP A 522 9.37 25.70 13.16
CA ASP A 522 9.38 24.30 12.69
C ASP A 522 8.01 23.82 12.21
N PHE A 523 7.02 24.74 12.17
CA PHE A 523 5.63 24.51 11.77
C PHE A 523 4.88 23.44 12.56
N SER A 524 5.39 22.97 13.70
CA SER A 524 4.66 22.09 14.63
C SER A 524 3.40 22.74 15.22
N ASN A 525 3.30 24.07 15.12
CA ASN A 525 2.20 24.89 15.62
C ASN A 525 2.18 26.23 14.88
N THR A 526 1.09 27.00 15.01
CA THR A 526 0.93 28.30 14.34
C THR A 526 1.40 29.51 15.17
N ALA A 527 2.10 29.32 16.29
CA ALA A 527 2.37 30.42 17.24
C ALA A 527 3.39 31.46 16.73
N GLN A 528 4.21 31.14 15.73
CA GLN A 528 5.11 32.09 15.06
C GLN A 528 4.49 32.72 13.79
N SER A 529 3.37 32.18 13.31
CA SER A 529 2.60 32.67 12.16
C SER A 529 1.69 33.85 12.54
N ASP A 530 1.39 34.75 11.60
CA ASP A 530 0.35 35.79 11.76
C ASP A 530 -0.84 35.56 10.80
N PRO A 531 -1.79 34.67 11.15
CA PRO A 531 -3.00 34.44 10.37
C PRO A 531 -4.01 35.60 10.45
N THR A 532 -3.69 36.71 11.13
CA THR A 532 -4.51 37.93 11.18
C THR A 532 -3.98 39.06 10.30
N HIS A 533 -2.82 38.87 9.67
CA HIS A 533 -2.24 39.85 8.75
C HIS A 533 -3.03 39.88 7.42
N PRO A 534 -3.35 41.05 6.83
CA PRO A 534 -4.16 41.13 5.60
C PRO A 534 -3.60 40.36 4.40
N ASN A 535 -2.27 40.19 4.33
CA ASN A 535 -1.60 39.43 3.27
C ASN A 535 -1.50 37.92 3.58
N TRP A 536 -2.07 37.39 4.67
CA TRP A 536 -1.98 35.96 4.98
C TRP A 536 -3.05 35.15 4.24
N ASN A 537 -2.63 34.13 3.48
CA ASN A 537 -3.52 33.07 2.96
C ASN A 537 -2.83 31.70 2.78
N ALA A 538 -1.74 31.43 3.50
CA ALA A 538 -1.08 30.12 3.51
C ALA A 538 -1.74 29.12 4.50
N ARG A 539 -1.52 27.81 4.30
CA ARG A 539 -1.80 26.76 5.31
C ARG A 539 -0.53 26.38 6.07
N VAL A 540 -0.69 26.06 7.35
CA VAL A 540 0.34 25.42 8.19
C VAL A 540 -0.15 24.03 8.53
N ASP A 541 0.52 23.00 8.02
CA ASP A 541 0.31 21.61 8.41
C ASP A 541 1.17 21.30 9.64
N THR A 542 0.53 21.14 10.79
CA THR A 542 1.20 20.88 12.08
C THR A 542 1.55 19.41 12.31
N LEU A 543 1.03 18.50 11.49
CA LEU A 543 1.29 17.06 11.58
C LEU A 543 2.51 16.68 10.73
N GLN A 544 2.49 17.09 9.46
CA GLN A 544 3.57 16.90 8.49
C GLN A 544 4.65 18.00 8.57
N LYS A 545 4.44 19.02 9.43
CA LYS A 545 5.35 20.14 9.69
C LYS A 545 5.76 20.86 8.41
N PHE A 546 4.81 21.45 7.69
CA PHE A 546 5.13 22.31 6.56
C PHE A 546 4.14 23.45 6.35
N VAL A 547 4.60 24.48 5.63
CA VAL A 547 3.75 25.54 5.08
C VAL A 547 3.60 25.35 3.58
N ALA A 548 2.38 25.55 3.08
CA ALA A 548 1.99 25.45 1.67
C ALA A 548 0.89 26.49 1.36
N PRO A 549 0.45 26.62 0.09
CA PRO A 549 -0.77 27.37 -0.22
C PRO A 549 -2.00 26.84 0.53
N ALA A 550 -3.06 27.65 0.63
CA ALA A 550 -4.34 27.13 1.10
C ALA A 550 -4.89 26.05 0.13
N ARG A 551 -5.88 25.28 0.59
CA ARG A 551 -6.61 24.33 -0.27
C ARG A 551 -8.09 24.33 0.06
N THR A 552 -8.91 24.20 -0.98
CA THR A 552 -10.33 23.89 -0.85
C THR A 552 -10.50 22.37 -0.88
N ALA A 553 -11.36 21.84 -0.01
CA ALA A 553 -11.75 20.43 0.01
C ALA A 553 -13.23 20.33 -0.39
N THR A 554 -13.53 19.56 -1.43
CA THR A 554 -14.89 19.39 -1.94
C THR A 554 -15.30 17.92 -1.85
N PRO A 555 -16.34 17.57 -1.07
CA PRO A 555 -16.87 16.23 -1.02
C PRO A 555 -17.79 15.95 -2.21
N TYR A 556 -17.70 14.75 -2.75
CA TYR A 556 -18.56 14.22 -3.79
C TYR A 556 -19.08 12.85 -3.35
N LEU A 557 -20.39 12.76 -3.13
CA LEU A 557 -21.05 11.48 -2.91
C LEU A 557 -20.97 10.67 -4.20
N LEU A 558 -20.52 9.42 -4.13
CA LEU A 558 -20.34 8.59 -5.30
C LEU A 558 -21.63 7.85 -5.67
N GLU A 559 -22.13 8.08 -6.88
CA GLU A 559 -23.26 7.33 -7.44
C GLU A 559 -22.76 6.02 -8.07
N VAL A 560 -23.47 4.91 -7.82
CA VAL A 560 -23.08 3.59 -8.36
C VAL A 560 -23.28 3.55 -9.87
N ASP A 561 -22.29 2.99 -10.58
CA ASP A 561 -22.35 2.65 -11.99
C ASP A 561 -22.92 1.22 -12.14
N PRO A 562 -24.19 1.05 -12.56
CA PRO A 562 -24.83 -0.26 -12.64
C PRO A 562 -24.33 -1.09 -13.84
N ALA A 563 -23.59 -0.52 -14.80
CA ALA A 563 -23.10 -1.24 -15.96
C ALA A 563 -21.82 -2.04 -15.65
N HIS A 564 -21.02 -1.57 -14.69
CA HIS A 564 -19.74 -2.19 -14.30
C HIS A 564 -19.75 -2.76 -12.87
N THR A 565 -20.90 -2.71 -12.20
CA THR A 565 -21.11 -3.25 -10.84
C THR A 565 -21.63 -4.68 -10.90
N THR A 566 -20.92 -5.62 -10.26
CA THR A 566 -21.25 -7.05 -10.20
C THR A 566 -21.63 -7.54 -8.79
N VAL A 567 -21.46 -6.70 -7.76
CA VAL A 567 -21.93 -7.00 -6.39
C VAL A 567 -23.44 -7.11 -6.30
N ARG A 568 -23.92 -7.90 -5.31
CA ARG A 568 -25.32 -7.88 -4.90
C ARG A 568 -25.60 -6.60 -4.12
N LEU A 569 -26.44 -5.73 -4.68
CA LEU A 569 -26.94 -4.53 -4.01
C LEU A 569 -28.25 -4.85 -3.28
N GLY A 570 -28.31 -4.54 -1.98
CA GLY A 570 -29.57 -4.33 -1.25
C GLY A 570 -30.08 -2.90 -1.44
N ALA A 571 -30.89 -2.40 -0.50
CA ALA A 571 -31.24 -0.99 -0.43
C ALA A 571 -29.98 -0.11 -0.27
N ASP A 572 -29.11 -0.50 0.67
CA ASP A 572 -28.02 0.31 1.20
C ASP A 572 -26.67 -0.43 1.24
N LEU A 573 -26.71 -1.76 1.34
CA LEU A 573 -25.55 -2.62 1.48
C LEU A 573 -25.14 -3.25 0.14
N ALA A 574 -23.85 -3.25 -0.14
CA ALA A 574 -23.21 -3.98 -1.23
C ALA A 574 -22.46 -5.19 -0.65
N MET A 575 -22.76 -6.37 -1.20
CA MET A 575 -22.17 -7.65 -0.82
C MET A 575 -21.68 -8.39 -2.08
N LEU A 576 -20.85 -9.42 -1.93
CA LEU A 576 -20.44 -10.28 -3.05
C LEU A 576 -21.66 -10.80 -3.83
N PRO A 577 -21.55 -11.01 -5.16
CA PRO A 577 -22.61 -11.65 -5.93
C PRO A 577 -22.93 -13.01 -5.31
N ALA A 578 -24.21 -13.29 -5.07
CA ALA A 578 -24.64 -14.42 -4.27
C ALA A 578 -25.84 -15.15 -4.86
N THR A 579 -25.74 -16.48 -4.93
CA THR A 579 -26.88 -17.36 -5.18
C THR A 579 -27.67 -17.56 -3.89
N GLU A 580 -29.00 -17.63 -4.02
CA GLU A 580 -29.89 -17.78 -2.87
C GLU A 580 -30.26 -19.25 -2.69
N VAL A 581 -30.06 -19.78 -1.49
CA VAL A 581 -30.20 -21.20 -1.15
C VAL A 581 -31.18 -21.39 0.00
N VAL A 582 -31.93 -22.49 0.00
CA VAL A 582 -32.83 -22.84 1.11
C VAL A 582 -31.99 -23.46 2.23
N LEU A 583 -31.90 -22.78 3.37
CA LEU A 583 -31.18 -23.25 4.57
C LEU A 583 -32.06 -24.08 5.50
N VAL A 584 -33.36 -23.77 5.55
CA VAL A 584 -34.39 -24.52 6.30
C VAL A 584 -35.59 -24.72 5.38
N GLU A 585 -36.13 -25.94 5.37
CA GLU A 585 -37.37 -26.26 4.67
C GLU A 585 -38.27 -27.14 5.54
N GLN A 586 -39.50 -26.69 5.76
CA GLN A 586 -40.61 -27.49 6.30
C GLN A 586 -41.86 -27.11 5.52
N LEU A 587 -42.38 -28.04 4.70
CA LEU A 587 -43.50 -27.80 3.78
C LEU A 587 -44.72 -28.67 4.06
N ASP A 588 -44.57 -29.74 4.84
CA ASP A 588 -45.73 -30.54 5.22
C ASP A 588 -46.58 -29.75 6.22
N TRP A 589 -47.88 -30.02 6.24
CA TRP A 589 -48.83 -29.34 7.12
C TRP A 589 -50.09 -30.18 7.32
N SER A 590 -50.65 -30.06 8.50
CA SER A 590 -51.86 -30.79 8.94
C SER A 590 -52.92 -29.87 9.55
N GLU A 591 -52.51 -28.68 9.99
CA GLU A 591 -53.39 -27.67 10.58
C GLU A 591 -53.08 -26.28 10.02
N GLU A 592 -53.98 -25.33 10.28
CA GLU A 592 -53.72 -23.90 10.15
C GLU A 592 -53.77 -23.23 11.53
N ARG A 593 -52.90 -22.23 11.74
CA ARG A 593 -52.87 -21.41 12.96
C ARG A 593 -53.06 -19.95 12.60
N ASN A 594 -53.99 -19.31 13.31
CA ASN A 594 -54.24 -17.88 13.21
C ASN A 594 -53.06 -17.12 13.80
N VAL A 595 -52.59 -16.08 13.08
CA VAL A 595 -51.49 -15.24 13.53
C VAL A 595 -51.91 -14.53 14.82
N ASN A 596 -53.04 -13.82 14.84
CA ASN A 596 -53.55 -13.06 15.98
C ASN A 596 -54.96 -13.53 16.39
N PRO A 597 -55.10 -14.69 17.08
CA PRO A 597 -56.40 -15.28 17.40
C PRO A 597 -57.32 -14.41 18.27
N TRP A 598 -56.73 -13.47 19.00
CA TRP A 598 -57.39 -12.70 20.06
C TRP A 598 -57.71 -11.25 19.65
N SER A 599 -57.26 -10.81 18.46
CA SER A 599 -57.30 -9.40 18.03
C SER A 599 -56.71 -8.43 19.07
N ALA A 600 -55.74 -8.90 19.87
CA ALA A 600 -55.29 -8.23 21.10
C ALA A 600 -54.19 -7.18 20.88
N PHE A 601 -53.84 -6.91 19.61
CA PHE A 601 -52.73 -6.04 19.21
C PHE A 601 -53.25 -4.97 18.25
N ASP A 602 -52.91 -3.71 18.54
CA ASP A 602 -53.12 -2.59 17.63
C ASP A 602 -52.21 -2.70 16.38
N LYS A 603 -52.50 -1.89 15.35
CA LYS A 603 -51.63 -1.71 14.17
C LYS A 603 -50.17 -1.53 14.60
N PRO A 604 -49.21 -2.28 14.00
CA PRO A 604 -47.79 -2.06 14.26
C PRO A 604 -47.41 -0.58 14.12
N PRO A 605 -46.60 -0.04 15.04
CA PRO A 605 -46.31 1.39 15.06
C PRO A 605 -45.59 1.81 13.78
N ALA A 606 -45.75 3.09 13.41
CA ALA A 606 -44.94 3.69 12.36
C ALA A 606 -43.44 3.48 12.66
N SER A 607 -42.70 3.03 11.64
CA SER A 607 -41.24 2.90 11.69
C SER A 607 -40.63 3.65 10.52
N ILE A 608 -39.43 4.19 10.74
CA ILE A 608 -38.57 4.73 9.68
C ILE A 608 -37.20 4.07 9.77
N THR A 609 -36.61 3.80 8.61
CA THR A 609 -35.19 3.51 8.46
C THR A 609 -34.51 4.73 7.83
N VAL A 610 -33.31 5.05 8.31
CA VAL A 610 -32.47 6.12 7.77
C VAL A 610 -31.27 5.51 7.07
N SER A 611 -31.03 5.93 5.84
CA SER A 611 -29.91 5.48 5.02
C SER A 611 -29.14 6.69 4.51
N PRO A 612 -27.95 6.97 5.05
CA PRO A 612 -27.26 6.21 6.09
C PRO A 612 -27.72 6.46 7.54
N THR A 613 -27.26 5.57 8.41
CA THR A 613 -27.21 5.71 9.87
C THR A 613 -26.08 6.63 10.36
N MET A 614 -25.20 7.11 9.49
CA MET A 614 -24.07 8.00 9.79
C MET A 614 -23.89 9.05 8.68
N GLY A 615 -23.75 10.33 9.02
CA GLY A 615 -23.58 11.39 8.03
C GLY A 615 -22.94 12.68 8.56
N ARG A 616 -22.29 13.43 7.66
CA ARG A 616 -21.58 14.68 7.96
C ARG A 616 -22.45 15.90 7.64
N ARG A 617 -22.42 16.89 8.54
CA ARG A 617 -23.08 18.19 8.37
C ARG A 617 -22.79 18.83 7.01
N GLY A 618 -23.84 19.15 6.25
CA GLY A 618 -23.74 19.83 4.96
C GLY A 618 -23.03 19.06 3.84
N GLN A 619 -22.74 17.77 4.05
CA GLN A 619 -21.96 16.95 3.12
C GLN A 619 -22.63 15.61 2.81
N THR A 620 -23.38 15.02 3.74
CA THR A 620 -24.12 13.77 3.51
C THR A 620 -25.60 14.01 3.26
N THR A 621 -26.14 13.36 2.24
CA THR A 621 -27.59 13.23 2.00
C THR A 621 -28.09 11.92 2.59
N VAL A 622 -29.23 11.97 3.26
CA VAL A 622 -29.84 10.87 4.01
C VAL A 622 -31.23 10.59 3.43
N GLY A 623 -31.40 9.38 2.91
CA GLY A 623 -32.70 8.80 2.61
C GLY A 623 -33.43 8.39 3.90
N VAL A 624 -34.74 8.56 3.90
CA VAL A 624 -35.64 8.11 4.96
C VAL A 624 -36.77 7.34 4.31
N ASN A 625 -36.86 6.06 4.61
CA ASN A 625 -37.96 5.20 4.18
C ASN A 625 -38.85 4.95 5.39
N GLY A 626 -40.15 5.18 5.26
CA GLY A 626 -41.12 4.97 6.33
C GLY A 626 -42.18 3.94 5.96
N ILE A 627 -42.68 3.23 6.96
CA ILE A 627 -43.77 2.25 6.84
C ILE A 627 -44.75 2.39 8.01
N ASN A 628 -45.96 1.83 7.86
CA ASN A 628 -47.06 1.90 8.83
C ASN A 628 -47.58 3.32 9.15
N PHE A 629 -47.40 4.30 8.26
CA PHE A 629 -48.06 5.61 8.34
C PHE A 629 -49.54 5.53 7.87
N SER A 630 -50.23 6.67 7.77
CA SER A 630 -51.60 6.74 7.23
C SER A 630 -51.64 6.45 5.73
N ARG A 631 -52.75 5.88 5.23
CA ARG A 631 -52.95 5.53 3.82
C ARG A 631 -53.11 6.79 2.95
N ASN A 632 -52.34 6.91 1.86
CA ASN A 632 -52.30 8.09 0.97
C ASN A 632 -52.13 9.45 1.68
N ALA A 633 -51.36 9.52 2.78
CA ALA A 633 -51.06 10.79 3.45
C ALA A 633 -50.27 11.73 2.53
N SER A 634 -50.62 13.02 2.50
CA SER A 634 -50.06 14.00 1.57
C SER A 634 -49.02 14.96 2.17
N ASN A 635 -48.76 14.86 3.48
CA ASN A 635 -47.97 15.85 4.23
C ASN A 635 -47.00 15.21 5.24
N VAL A 636 -46.34 14.10 4.87
CA VAL A 636 -45.24 13.57 5.69
C VAL A 636 -44.14 14.63 5.80
N THR A 637 -43.74 14.89 7.03
CA THR A 637 -42.72 15.87 7.41
C THR A 637 -41.55 15.14 8.08
N LEU A 638 -40.35 15.34 7.55
CA LEU A 638 -39.10 14.86 8.13
C LEU A 638 -38.43 15.97 8.94
N ARG A 639 -37.85 15.59 10.08
CA ARG A 639 -37.01 16.45 10.91
C ARG A 639 -35.71 15.74 11.29
N CYS A 640 -34.64 16.50 11.48
CA CYS A 640 -33.37 16.02 12.05
C CYS A 640 -32.95 16.98 13.17
N ASP A 641 -32.60 16.45 14.34
CA ASP A 641 -32.28 17.24 15.55
C ASP A 641 -33.39 18.27 15.90
N GLY A 642 -34.65 17.91 15.62
CA GLY A 642 -35.84 18.76 15.78
C GLY A 642 -36.10 19.79 14.67
N GLN A 643 -35.12 20.09 13.81
CA GLN A 643 -35.26 21.00 12.67
C GLN A 643 -36.01 20.33 11.51
N VAL A 644 -36.94 21.01 10.85
CA VAL A 644 -37.62 20.49 9.65
C VAL A 644 -36.64 20.44 8.48
N VAL A 645 -36.53 19.28 7.83
CA VAL A 645 -35.57 19.03 6.74
C VAL A 645 -36.23 18.60 5.42
N ALA A 646 -37.45 18.07 5.45
CA ALA A 646 -38.29 17.87 4.27
C ALA A 646 -39.79 17.88 4.66
N THR A 647 -40.66 18.22 3.70
CA THR A 647 -42.12 18.34 3.89
C THR A 647 -42.87 17.99 2.61
N GLY A 648 -44.14 17.59 2.72
CA GLY A 648 -44.98 17.31 1.55
C GLY A 648 -44.67 15.98 0.86
N ILE A 649 -43.97 15.08 1.57
CA ILE A 649 -43.76 13.71 1.11
C ILE A 649 -45.10 12.96 1.21
N THR A 650 -45.44 12.23 0.14
CA THR A 650 -46.67 11.43 0.05
C THR A 650 -46.41 9.97 0.44
N THR A 651 -47.34 9.33 1.15
CA THR A 651 -47.33 7.87 1.29
C THR A 651 -48.08 7.19 0.15
N ASP A 652 -47.83 5.89 -0.02
CA ASP A 652 -48.61 5.01 -0.90
C ASP A 652 -49.92 4.50 -0.25
N TRP A 653 -50.56 3.56 -0.96
CA TRP A 653 -51.76 2.81 -0.55
C TRP A 653 -51.55 1.91 0.68
N SER A 654 -50.31 1.69 1.09
CA SER A 654 -49.92 0.81 2.20
C SER A 654 -49.36 1.60 3.40
N GLY A 655 -49.34 2.93 3.33
CA GLY A 655 -48.74 3.79 4.36
C GLY A 655 -47.21 3.74 4.38
N ARG A 656 -46.57 3.40 3.25
CA ARG A 656 -45.13 3.49 3.03
C ARG A 656 -44.77 4.83 2.38
N PHE A 657 -43.59 5.38 2.65
CA PHE A 657 -43.03 6.50 1.90
C PHE A 657 -41.51 6.38 1.72
N SER A 658 -40.97 7.13 0.77
CA SER A 658 -39.54 7.42 0.67
C SER A 658 -39.32 8.93 0.50
N GLY A 659 -38.24 9.44 1.09
CA GLY A 659 -37.83 10.85 0.97
C GLY A 659 -36.34 11.00 1.29
N THR A 660 -35.77 12.18 1.03
CA THR A 660 -34.35 12.47 1.31
C THR A 660 -34.17 13.85 1.94
N PHE A 661 -33.07 14.04 2.67
CA PHE A 661 -32.65 15.34 3.17
C PHE A 661 -31.12 15.41 3.33
N MET A 662 -30.52 16.60 3.25
CA MET A 662 -29.10 16.80 3.59
C MET A 662 -28.95 17.08 5.08
N VAL A 663 -27.98 16.45 5.76
CA VAL A 663 -27.72 16.67 7.20
C VAL A 663 -27.48 18.17 7.46
N PRO A 664 -28.30 18.85 8.28
CA PRO A 664 -28.18 20.31 8.44
C PRO A 664 -26.83 20.74 9.00
N ASN A 665 -26.29 21.85 8.49
CA ASN A 665 -25.08 22.49 9.03
C ASN A 665 -25.23 22.91 10.51
N SER A 666 -26.47 23.04 10.99
CA SER A 666 -26.81 23.38 12.38
C SER A 666 -27.08 22.17 13.29
N ALA A 667 -27.13 20.94 12.77
CA ALA A 667 -27.36 19.74 13.60
C ALA A 667 -26.19 19.52 14.57
N ALA A 668 -26.46 19.18 15.83
CA ALA A 668 -25.40 18.90 16.78
C ALA A 668 -24.76 17.52 16.54
N LEU A 669 -23.56 17.30 17.09
CA LEU A 669 -22.76 16.10 16.83
C LEU A 669 -23.22 14.87 17.63
N GLY A 670 -22.79 13.69 17.19
CA GLY A 670 -23.10 12.39 17.79
C GLY A 670 -24.48 11.88 17.40
N ASN A 671 -25.08 11.01 18.22
CA ASN A 671 -26.42 10.48 17.99
C ASN A 671 -27.46 11.62 17.97
N ARG A 672 -28.11 11.81 16.82
CA ARG A 672 -29.25 12.72 16.57
C ARG A 672 -30.49 11.91 16.24
N ILE A 673 -31.66 12.45 16.57
CA ILE A 673 -32.93 11.85 16.17
C ILE A 673 -33.35 12.41 14.81
N VAL A 674 -33.66 11.52 13.88
CA VAL A 674 -34.48 11.80 12.71
C VAL A 674 -35.90 11.38 13.05
N SER A 675 -36.88 12.27 12.88
CA SER A 675 -38.29 12.00 13.17
C SER A 675 -39.14 12.26 11.93
N ALA A 676 -40.04 11.33 11.60
CA ALA A 676 -41.05 11.50 10.56
C ALA A 676 -42.45 11.54 11.16
N THR A 677 -43.35 12.37 10.62
CA THR A 677 -44.77 12.36 11.00
C THR A 677 -45.67 12.81 9.84
N ASP A 678 -46.86 12.20 9.73
CA ASP A 678 -47.95 12.62 8.83
C ASP A 678 -49.03 13.47 9.54
N GLY A 679 -48.87 13.73 10.84
CA GLY A 679 -49.83 14.42 11.70
C GLY A 679 -50.75 13.49 12.52
N ALA A 680 -50.84 12.19 12.20
CA ALA A 680 -51.60 11.19 12.95
C ALA A 680 -50.69 10.12 13.58
N TYR A 681 -49.66 9.69 12.85
CA TYR A 681 -48.60 8.78 13.28
C TYR A 681 -47.24 9.49 13.22
N GLY A 682 -46.28 8.97 13.98
CA GLY A 682 -44.90 9.44 13.95
C GLY A 682 -43.92 8.33 14.32
N ALA A 683 -42.70 8.44 13.80
CA ALA A 683 -41.65 7.45 13.99
C ALA A 683 -40.28 8.12 14.09
N ASP A 684 -39.44 7.61 14.99
CA ASP A 684 -38.09 8.07 15.22
C ASP A 684 -37.04 7.00 14.85
N ALA A 685 -35.93 7.47 14.31
CA ALA A 685 -34.69 6.73 14.06
C ALA A 685 -33.47 7.57 14.52
N VAL A 686 -32.31 6.94 14.67
CA VAL A 686 -31.07 7.61 15.09
C VAL A 686 -30.09 7.68 13.93
N ILE A 687 -29.45 8.84 13.78
CA ILE A 687 -28.30 9.05 12.88
C ILE A 687 -27.11 9.58 13.69
N GLN A 688 -25.91 9.07 13.42
CA GLN A 688 -24.66 9.68 13.89
C GLN A 688 -24.32 10.89 13.02
N VAL A 689 -24.47 12.10 13.55
CA VAL A 689 -24.00 13.32 12.90
C VAL A 689 -22.55 13.56 13.27
N GLN A 690 -21.67 13.44 12.28
CA GLN A 690 -20.26 13.81 12.40
C GLN A 690 -20.01 15.25 11.96
N ASP A 691 -18.86 15.78 12.36
CA ASP A 691 -18.33 17.00 11.78
C ASP A 691 -18.11 16.83 10.26
N PRO A 692 -18.26 17.93 9.49
CA PRO A 692 -17.83 17.93 8.10
C PRO A 692 -16.33 17.62 8.02
N VAL A 693 -15.87 17.10 6.88
CA VAL A 693 -14.43 16.89 6.62
C VAL A 693 -13.73 18.25 6.61
N VAL A 694 -13.25 18.66 7.77
CA VAL A 694 -12.57 19.92 8.03
C VAL A 694 -11.18 19.59 8.53
N ILE A 695 -10.21 19.55 7.61
CA ILE A 695 -8.78 19.43 7.97
C ILE A 695 -8.28 20.81 8.43
N THR A 696 -8.80 21.23 9.58
CA THR A 696 -8.22 22.23 10.48
C THR A 696 -8.63 21.88 11.91
N ARG A 697 -7.65 21.42 12.71
CA ARG A 697 -7.77 20.99 14.12
C ARG A 697 -8.39 19.59 14.39
N ILE A 698 -7.60 18.55 14.14
CA ILE A 698 -7.47 17.46 15.14
C ILE A 698 -6.00 17.36 15.53
N GLN A 699 -5.72 17.57 16.82
CA GLN A 699 -4.48 17.12 17.46
C GLN A 699 -4.79 15.80 18.18
N THR A 700 -3.91 14.80 18.06
CA THR A 700 -3.52 13.84 19.12
C THR A 700 -2.20 13.18 18.68
N ILE A 701 -1.52 12.46 19.58
CA ILE A 701 -0.07 12.28 19.58
C ILE A 701 0.33 10.79 19.45
N VAL A 702 1.38 10.54 18.63
CA VAL A 702 2.17 9.30 18.50
C VAL A 702 1.50 8.10 17.81
N GLU A 703 2.35 7.38 17.05
CA GLU A 703 2.07 6.29 16.10
C GLU A 703 1.17 6.63 14.90
N GLN A 704 1.75 6.58 13.69
CA GLN A 704 0.99 6.42 12.46
C GLN A 704 0.44 4.99 12.39
N ARG A 705 -0.67 4.75 13.08
CA ARG A 705 -1.45 3.52 12.95
C ARG A 705 -2.92 3.88 12.79
N VAL A 706 -3.45 3.68 11.58
CA VAL A 706 -4.88 3.82 11.30
C VAL A 706 -5.62 2.72 12.06
N ILE A 707 -6.16 3.05 13.23
CA ILE A 707 -7.05 2.17 13.99
C ILE A 707 -8.41 2.22 13.30
N ARG A 708 -8.64 1.30 12.35
CA ARG A 708 -9.98 1.04 11.83
C ARG A 708 -10.84 0.55 12.99
N VAL A 709 -11.86 1.32 13.38
CA VAL A 709 -12.89 0.86 14.31
C VAL A 709 -13.76 -0.15 13.56
N PRO A 710 -13.93 -1.39 14.04
CA PRO A 710 -14.78 -2.37 13.35
C PRO A 710 -16.24 -1.93 13.37
N ALA A 711 -16.80 -1.53 12.22
CA ALA A 711 -18.14 -0.93 12.09
C ALA A 711 -19.29 -1.95 12.19
N TRP A 712 -19.11 -3.07 12.90
CA TRP A 712 -20.06 -4.20 12.94
C TRP A 712 -21.44 -3.76 13.44
N ASP A 713 -21.51 -3.07 14.58
CA ASP A 713 -22.75 -2.50 15.16
C ASP A 713 -23.47 -1.48 14.26
N TRP A 714 -22.79 -0.93 13.25
CA TRP A 714 -23.27 0.20 12.44
C TRP A 714 -23.73 -0.21 11.05
N VAL A 715 -23.11 -1.25 10.48
CA VAL A 715 -23.52 -1.88 9.22
C VAL A 715 -24.62 -2.91 9.47
N TRP A 716 -24.49 -3.73 10.52
CA TRP A 716 -25.52 -4.68 10.97
C TRP A 716 -26.38 -4.05 12.08
N TRP A 717 -27.16 -3.04 11.70
CA TRP A 717 -28.03 -2.31 12.63
C TRP A 717 -29.11 -3.22 13.26
N TRP A 718 -29.51 -2.90 14.49
CA TRP A 718 -30.64 -3.52 15.17
C TRP A 718 -31.48 -2.48 15.91
N ARG A 719 -32.74 -2.82 16.22
CA ARG A 719 -33.67 -1.95 16.95
C ARG A 719 -34.20 -2.63 18.22
N GLN A 720 -34.12 -1.95 19.36
CA GLN A 720 -34.87 -2.36 20.56
C GLN A 720 -36.24 -1.67 20.61
N THR A 721 -37.31 -2.43 20.44
CA THR A 721 -38.70 -1.93 20.50
C THR A 721 -39.34 -2.37 21.81
N ARG A 722 -39.44 -1.47 22.80
CA ARG A 722 -40.15 -1.74 24.07
C ARG A 722 -41.65 -1.44 23.97
N ARG A 723 -42.39 -2.29 23.27
CA ARG A 723 -43.84 -2.48 23.47
C ARG A 723 -44.16 -3.98 23.31
N PRO A 724 -45.01 -4.56 24.17
CA PRO A 724 -45.49 -5.93 24.00
C PRO A 724 -46.45 -5.99 22.82
N VAL A 725 -45.88 -6.25 21.65
CA VAL A 725 -46.61 -6.67 20.46
C VAL A 725 -46.02 -8.01 20.05
N ASP A 726 -46.91 -8.87 19.57
CA ASP A 726 -46.68 -9.94 18.58
C ASP A 726 -46.95 -11.40 19.03
N PRO A 727 -47.68 -12.17 18.19
CA PRO A 727 -48.00 -13.57 18.40
C PRO A 727 -47.06 -14.52 17.61
N LEU A 728 -47.61 -15.43 16.79
CA LEU A 728 -46.99 -16.67 16.30
C LEU A 728 -45.55 -16.50 15.81
N ALA A 729 -44.63 -17.28 16.38
CA ALA A 729 -43.20 -17.26 16.05
C ALA A 729 -42.61 -18.67 15.90
N GLN A 730 -41.47 -18.78 15.23
CA GLN A 730 -40.72 -20.03 15.05
C GLN A 730 -39.23 -19.75 15.25
N THR A 731 -38.58 -20.48 16.17
CA THR A 731 -37.13 -20.36 16.37
C THR A 731 -36.34 -21.12 15.30
N PHE A 732 -35.11 -20.66 15.05
CA PHE A 732 -34.12 -21.28 14.16
C PHE A 732 -32.69 -20.97 14.61
N ASN A 733 -31.73 -21.79 14.18
CA ASN A 733 -30.29 -21.58 14.30
C ASN A 733 -29.54 -22.25 13.13
N PHE A 734 -28.23 -21.97 13.01
CA PHE A 734 -27.31 -22.61 12.07
C PHE A 734 -26.00 -22.97 12.77
N THR A 735 -25.32 -24.04 12.34
CA THR A 735 -24.02 -24.49 12.90
C THR A 735 -22.81 -23.81 12.23
N GLN A 736 -23.05 -22.74 11.49
CA GLN A 736 -22.09 -21.93 10.73
C GLN A 736 -22.73 -20.57 10.46
N ASP A 737 -21.92 -19.52 10.35
CA ASP A 737 -22.40 -18.16 10.05
C ASP A 737 -23.08 -18.10 8.68
N ARG A 738 -24.15 -17.32 8.59
CA ARG A 738 -24.98 -17.21 7.38
C ARG A 738 -25.54 -15.80 7.21
N VAL A 739 -25.68 -15.38 5.95
CA VAL A 739 -26.46 -14.19 5.61
C VAL A 739 -27.84 -14.61 5.09
N VAL A 740 -28.91 -14.21 5.77
CA VAL A 740 -30.31 -14.51 5.42
C VAL A 740 -30.91 -13.38 4.60
N SER A 741 -31.53 -13.71 3.45
CA SER A 741 -32.13 -12.75 2.51
C SER A 741 -33.65 -12.72 2.54
N ALA A 742 -34.31 -13.84 2.85
CA ALA A 742 -35.76 -13.95 2.82
C ALA A 742 -36.31 -15.10 3.69
N VAL A 743 -37.61 -15.05 3.99
CA VAL A 743 -38.37 -16.16 4.58
C VAL A 743 -39.59 -16.45 3.71
N GLY A 744 -39.79 -17.71 3.34
CA GLY A 744 -41.00 -18.20 2.69
C GLY A 744 -42.06 -18.60 3.72
N LEU A 745 -43.27 -18.06 3.58
CA LEU A 745 -44.41 -18.33 4.47
C LEU A 745 -45.64 -18.78 3.67
N PHE A 746 -46.45 -19.68 4.25
CA PHE A 746 -47.61 -20.27 3.57
C PHE A 746 -48.93 -19.90 4.26
N PHE A 747 -49.60 -18.88 3.74
CA PHE A 747 -50.87 -18.39 4.28
C PHE A 747 -52.07 -19.16 3.73
N THR A 748 -53.05 -19.50 4.57
CA THR A 748 -54.35 -20.07 4.13
C THR A 748 -55.43 -19.01 3.97
N THR A 749 -55.39 -17.96 4.80
CA THR A 749 -56.28 -16.79 4.75
C THR A 749 -55.50 -15.50 5.03
N LYS A 750 -56.04 -14.36 4.57
CA LYS A 750 -55.50 -13.01 4.73
C LYS A 750 -56.61 -11.99 4.89
N ASP A 751 -56.30 -10.86 5.52
CA ASP A 751 -57.14 -9.66 5.53
C ASP A 751 -57.25 -9.03 4.12
N ALA A 752 -58.24 -8.16 3.91
CA ALA A 752 -58.44 -7.42 2.66
C ALA A 752 -57.81 -6.00 2.68
N GLU A 753 -57.57 -5.43 3.86
CA GLU A 753 -57.07 -4.06 4.04
C GLU A 753 -55.86 -3.97 4.98
N LYS A 754 -55.77 -4.81 6.01
CA LYS A 754 -54.70 -4.76 7.02
C LYS A 754 -53.43 -5.51 6.58
N PRO A 755 -52.23 -4.95 6.80
CA PRO A 755 -50.97 -5.61 6.44
C PRO A 755 -50.56 -6.73 7.40
N VAL A 756 -49.53 -7.48 7.01
CA VAL A 756 -48.80 -8.44 7.84
C VAL A 756 -47.32 -8.06 7.85
N THR A 757 -46.67 -8.03 9.01
CA THR A 757 -45.23 -7.73 9.13
C THR A 757 -44.49 -8.97 9.59
N VAL A 758 -43.30 -9.21 9.03
CA VAL A 758 -42.41 -10.30 9.41
C VAL A 758 -41.10 -9.72 9.91
N GLN A 759 -40.62 -10.24 11.02
CA GLN A 759 -39.34 -9.83 11.61
C GLN A 759 -38.42 -11.02 11.88
N ILE A 760 -37.12 -10.76 11.87
CA ILE A 760 -36.12 -11.61 12.53
C ILE A 760 -35.77 -10.97 13.88
N ARG A 761 -35.95 -11.71 14.97
CA ARG A 761 -35.57 -11.30 16.33
C ARG A 761 -34.49 -12.20 16.92
N GLY A 762 -33.70 -11.64 17.84
CA GLY A 762 -32.82 -12.44 18.69
C GLY A 762 -33.60 -13.29 19.70
N VAL A 763 -33.02 -14.40 20.16
CA VAL A 763 -33.61 -15.27 21.19
C VAL A 763 -32.89 -15.10 22.52
N THR A 764 -33.62 -15.25 23.62
CA THR A 764 -33.06 -15.31 24.98
C THR A 764 -33.82 -16.35 25.78
N THR A 765 -33.09 -17.29 26.40
CA THR A 765 -33.67 -18.44 27.13
C THR A 765 -34.71 -19.27 26.33
N GLY A 766 -34.58 -19.31 25.00
CA GLY A 766 -35.48 -20.06 24.10
C GLY A 766 -36.68 -19.28 23.56
N PHE A 767 -36.87 -18.02 23.96
CA PHE A 767 -37.98 -17.16 23.50
C PHE A 767 -37.48 -15.90 22.76
N PRO A 768 -38.26 -15.34 21.81
CA PRO A 768 -37.91 -14.09 21.13
C PRO A 768 -37.75 -12.93 22.13
N ASN A 769 -36.70 -12.14 21.97
CA ASN A 769 -36.46 -10.94 22.77
C ASN A 769 -36.88 -9.66 22.02
N ALA A 770 -36.58 -8.48 22.57
CA ALA A 770 -36.98 -7.19 22.00
C ALA A 770 -36.03 -6.62 20.92
N VAL A 771 -35.00 -7.36 20.50
CA VAL A 771 -34.01 -6.95 19.49
C VAL A 771 -34.44 -7.45 18.12
N VAL A 772 -34.74 -6.52 17.21
CA VAL A 772 -35.10 -6.77 15.81
C VAL A 772 -33.88 -6.54 14.92
N TYR A 773 -33.55 -7.53 14.08
CA TYR A 773 -32.44 -7.50 13.12
C TYR A 773 -32.89 -7.22 11.68
N ALA A 774 -34.12 -7.62 11.32
CA ALA A 774 -34.79 -7.13 10.11
C ALA A 774 -36.32 -7.13 10.27
N GLU A 775 -36.96 -6.30 9.45
CA GLU A 775 -38.40 -6.03 9.42
C GLU A 775 -38.84 -5.83 7.96
N THR A 776 -39.87 -6.57 7.51
CA THR A 776 -40.59 -6.31 6.26
C THR A 776 -42.09 -6.35 6.52
N THR A 777 -42.79 -5.24 6.27
CA THR A 777 -44.26 -5.21 6.21
C THR A 777 -44.73 -5.51 4.79
N LEU A 778 -45.63 -6.48 4.63
CA LEU A 778 -46.35 -6.80 3.40
C LEU A 778 -47.77 -6.27 3.42
N ALA A 779 -48.22 -5.72 2.29
CA ALA A 779 -49.62 -5.37 2.04
C ALA A 779 -50.46 -6.63 1.72
N PRO A 780 -51.79 -6.59 1.88
CA PRO A 780 -52.68 -7.70 1.49
C PRO A 780 -52.41 -8.24 0.08
N ASP A 781 -52.19 -7.37 -0.90
CA ASP A 781 -51.97 -7.74 -2.30
C ASP A 781 -50.64 -8.45 -2.56
N GLU A 782 -49.66 -8.28 -1.67
CA GLU A 782 -48.34 -8.94 -1.74
C GLU A 782 -48.36 -10.34 -1.10
N VAL A 783 -49.47 -10.74 -0.46
CA VAL A 783 -49.62 -12.05 0.21
C VAL A 783 -50.34 -13.06 -0.69
N ASN A 784 -49.65 -14.14 -1.02
CA ASN A 784 -50.19 -15.28 -1.76
C ASN A 784 -50.93 -16.24 -0.82
N LEU A 785 -52.17 -16.60 -1.17
CA LEU A 785 -52.91 -17.64 -0.48
C LEU A 785 -52.61 -19.02 -1.07
N ASN A 786 -52.45 -20.00 -0.18
CA ASN A 786 -52.21 -21.42 -0.44
C ASN A 786 -50.93 -21.79 -1.24
N ALA A 787 -50.20 -20.79 -1.72
CA ALA A 787 -48.85 -20.88 -2.29
C ALA A 787 -47.82 -20.18 -1.38
N GLU A 788 -46.56 -20.14 -1.80
CA GLU A 788 -45.50 -19.46 -1.07
C GLU A 788 -45.61 -17.94 -1.18
N THR A 789 -45.60 -17.25 -0.04
CA THR A 789 -45.35 -15.81 0.07
C THR A 789 -43.90 -15.63 0.50
N LYS A 790 -43.02 -15.31 -0.46
CA LYS A 790 -41.59 -15.09 -0.19
C LYS A 790 -41.35 -13.67 0.30
N VAL A 791 -41.08 -13.53 1.59
CA VAL A 791 -40.85 -12.26 2.27
C VAL A 791 -39.37 -11.91 2.21
N ILE A 792 -39.01 -10.94 1.36
CA ILE A 792 -37.64 -10.50 1.15
C ILE A 792 -37.32 -9.33 2.10
N PHE A 793 -36.10 -9.31 2.68
CA PHE A 793 -35.63 -8.19 3.50
C PHE A 793 -34.86 -7.17 2.64
N PRO A 794 -35.12 -5.84 2.76
CA PRO A 794 -34.48 -4.81 1.92
C PRO A 794 -32.95 -4.77 2.02
N ASN A 795 -32.42 -5.12 3.19
CA ASN A 795 -31.03 -5.47 3.40
C ASN A 795 -31.02 -6.88 4.05
N PRO A 796 -30.16 -7.82 3.59
CA PRO A 796 -29.99 -9.12 4.26
C PRO A 796 -29.48 -8.99 5.71
N VAL A 797 -29.55 -10.07 6.48
CA VAL A 797 -29.16 -10.13 7.90
C VAL A 797 -28.04 -11.14 8.14
N TYR A 798 -27.00 -10.76 8.87
CA TYR A 798 -26.00 -11.69 9.40
C TYR A 798 -26.55 -12.47 10.60
N ILE A 799 -26.39 -13.79 10.57
CA ILE A 799 -26.84 -14.75 11.56
C ILE A 799 -25.61 -15.54 12.01
N GLU A 800 -25.25 -15.40 13.28
CA GLU A 800 -24.08 -16.03 13.90
C GLU A 800 -24.23 -17.55 14.05
N ALA A 801 -23.12 -18.27 13.94
CA ALA A 801 -23.05 -19.70 14.22
C ALA A 801 -23.46 -20.04 15.67
N ASP A 802 -24.19 -21.14 15.84
CA ASP A 802 -24.72 -21.69 17.10
C ASP A 802 -25.64 -20.75 17.93
N THR A 803 -25.82 -19.50 17.52
CA THR A 803 -26.76 -18.54 18.10
C THR A 803 -28.20 -18.78 17.61
N SER A 804 -29.17 -18.63 18.51
CA SER A 804 -30.59 -18.81 18.20
C SER A 804 -31.29 -17.49 17.85
N TYR A 805 -32.14 -17.54 16.82
CA TYR A 805 -32.96 -16.44 16.32
C TYR A 805 -34.41 -16.92 16.15
N ALA A 806 -35.33 -16.00 15.86
CA ALA A 806 -36.74 -16.32 15.62
C ALA A 806 -37.35 -15.49 14.48
N VAL A 807 -38.15 -16.15 13.64
CA VAL A 807 -39.09 -15.49 12.73
C VAL A 807 -40.37 -15.18 13.50
N VAL A 808 -40.87 -13.94 13.42
CA VAL A 808 -42.06 -13.49 14.16
C VAL A 808 -43.15 -12.96 13.22
N ILE A 809 -44.37 -13.49 13.42
CA ILE A 809 -45.68 -13.26 12.81
C ILE A 809 -46.48 -12.02 13.29
N LEU A 810 -46.33 -10.80 12.72
CA LEU A 810 -47.07 -9.61 13.20
C LEU A 810 -48.30 -9.25 12.34
N THR A 811 -49.46 -8.98 12.95
CA THR A 811 -50.58 -8.26 12.31
C THR A 811 -51.64 -7.83 13.34
N ASP A 812 -52.36 -6.74 13.06
CA ASP A 812 -53.55 -6.30 13.81
C ASP A 812 -54.85 -6.91 13.30
N SER A 813 -54.79 -7.88 12.38
CA SER A 813 -55.94 -8.65 11.89
C SER A 813 -55.99 -10.06 12.47
N ASN A 814 -57.19 -10.51 12.83
CA ASN A 814 -57.48 -11.89 13.21
C ASN A 814 -57.83 -12.80 12.01
N ASP A 815 -57.70 -12.33 10.76
CA ASP A 815 -58.00 -13.09 9.54
C ASP A 815 -56.76 -13.67 8.82
N TYR A 816 -55.54 -13.37 9.27
CA TYR A 816 -54.35 -14.05 8.77
C TYR A 816 -54.15 -15.43 9.42
N ARG A 817 -53.95 -16.46 8.61
CA ARG A 817 -53.63 -17.83 9.07
C ARG A 817 -52.47 -18.44 8.28
N LEU A 818 -51.61 -19.17 8.97
CA LEU A 818 -50.43 -19.85 8.44
C LEU A 818 -50.56 -21.37 8.59
N ARG A 819 -49.96 -22.13 7.66
CA ARG A 819 -49.89 -23.60 7.72
C ARG A 819 -48.92 -24.08 8.79
N VAL A 820 -49.28 -25.17 9.49
CA VAL A 820 -48.49 -25.79 10.56
C VAL A 820 -48.51 -27.31 10.42
N ALA A 821 -47.34 -27.95 10.58
CA ALA A 821 -47.20 -29.38 10.74
C ALA A 821 -47.40 -29.76 12.21
N MET A 822 -48.23 -30.76 12.52
CA MET A 822 -48.36 -31.31 13.87
C MET A 822 -48.08 -32.82 13.87
N LEU A 823 -47.19 -33.25 14.78
CA LEU A 823 -46.75 -34.64 14.86
C LEU A 823 -47.91 -35.55 15.32
N GLY A 824 -48.14 -36.64 14.57
CA GLY A 824 -49.24 -37.58 14.75
C GLY A 824 -50.50 -37.25 13.93
N ALA A 825 -50.59 -36.07 13.32
CA ALA A 825 -51.68 -35.71 12.41
C ALA A 825 -51.42 -36.20 10.98
N ILE A 826 -52.45 -36.16 10.13
CA ILE A 826 -52.34 -36.45 8.70
C ILE A 826 -51.90 -35.17 7.99
N GLY A 827 -50.71 -35.18 7.41
CA GLY A 827 -50.20 -34.17 6.50
C GLY A 827 -50.45 -34.52 5.03
N GLN A 828 -49.82 -33.79 4.12
CA GLN A 828 -50.02 -33.93 2.68
C GLN A 828 -49.59 -35.30 2.14
N ASN A 829 -48.58 -35.91 2.76
CA ASN A 829 -47.96 -37.16 2.29
C ASN A 829 -48.25 -38.38 3.20
N GLY A 830 -49.22 -38.26 4.11
CA GLY A 830 -49.56 -39.28 5.10
C GLY A 830 -49.41 -38.79 6.54
N VAL A 831 -49.22 -39.68 7.52
CA VAL A 831 -49.09 -39.29 8.93
C VAL A 831 -47.72 -38.67 9.20
N ILE A 832 -47.71 -37.46 9.77
CA ILE A 832 -46.50 -36.74 10.17
C ILE A 832 -45.89 -37.46 11.39
N THR A 833 -44.89 -38.31 11.16
CA THR A 833 -44.29 -39.18 12.17
C THR A 833 -43.03 -38.61 12.82
N LYS A 834 -42.48 -37.53 12.28
CA LYS A 834 -41.32 -36.79 12.80
C LYS A 834 -41.42 -35.31 12.40
N GLN A 835 -40.77 -34.43 13.14
CA GLN A 835 -40.47 -33.07 12.69
C GLN A 835 -39.41 -33.09 11.59
N VAL A 836 -39.47 -32.13 10.66
CA VAL A 836 -38.47 -31.99 9.59
C VAL A 836 -37.34 -31.06 10.05
N TYR A 837 -37.65 -30.05 10.86
CA TYR A 837 -36.69 -29.09 11.41
C TYR A 837 -36.66 -29.11 12.96
N PRO A 838 -36.04 -30.13 13.59
CA PRO A 838 -36.05 -30.31 15.05
C PRO A 838 -35.16 -29.33 15.83
N GLN A 839 -34.47 -28.41 15.15
CA GLN A 839 -33.65 -27.37 15.79
C GLN A 839 -34.49 -26.16 16.24
N GLY A 840 -35.70 -26.02 15.70
CA GLY A 840 -36.63 -24.94 16.02
C GLY A 840 -37.84 -25.43 16.81
N VAL A 841 -38.54 -24.51 17.46
CA VAL A 841 -39.81 -24.76 18.14
C VAL A 841 -40.81 -23.67 17.74
N LEU A 842 -42.05 -24.07 17.44
CA LEU A 842 -43.17 -23.17 17.22
C LEU A 842 -43.63 -22.56 18.56
N LEU A 843 -43.83 -21.26 18.60
CA LEU A 843 -44.18 -20.50 19.80
C LEU A 843 -45.47 -19.69 19.57
N GLU A 844 -46.46 -19.87 20.42
CA GLU A 844 -47.71 -19.08 20.42
C GLU A 844 -47.70 -18.09 21.60
N SER A 845 -48.02 -16.82 21.37
CA SER A 845 -48.23 -15.83 22.44
C SER A 845 -49.52 -15.03 22.25
N SER A 846 -50.00 -14.46 23.36
CA SER A 846 -51.11 -13.50 23.42
C SER A 846 -50.67 -12.12 23.90
N ASN A 847 -49.40 -11.94 24.30
CA ASN A 847 -48.88 -10.70 24.88
C ASN A 847 -47.37 -10.47 24.65
N ALA A 848 -46.69 -11.28 23.83
CA ALA A 848 -45.24 -11.29 23.59
C ALA A 848 -44.30 -11.49 24.80
N GLU A 849 -44.83 -11.50 26.04
CA GLU A 849 -44.07 -11.80 27.26
C GLU A 849 -44.18 -13.29 27.65
N THR A 850 -45.37 -13.86 27.53
CA THR A 850 -45.65 -15.27 27.87
C THR A 850 -45.80 -16.07 26.58
N TRP A 851 -44.90 -17.04 26.37
CA TRP A 851 -44.84 -17.87 25.16
C TRP A 851 -45.17 -19.33 25.48
N ASN A 852 -46.14 -19.90 24.78
CA ASN A 852 -46.48 -21.31 24.84
C ASN A 852 -45.70 -22.07 23.76
N ALA A 853 -44.73 -22.88 24.19
CA ALA A 853 -43.91 -23.69 23.30
C ALA A 853 -44.65 -24.94 22.80
N ARG A 854 -44.81 -25.08 21.49
CA ARG A 854 -45.47 -26.20 20.80
C ARG A 854 -44.43 -27.19 20.28
N GLN A 855 -43.73 -27.89 21.16
CA GLN A 855 -42.63 -28.81 20.78
C GLN A 855 -43.03 -29.97 19.86
N GLY A 856 -44.31 -30.24 19.64
CA GLY A 856 -44.81 -31.23 18.69
C GLY A 856 -45.32 -30.65 17.36
N ALA A 857 -45.02 -29.38 17.06
CA ALA A 857 -45.47 -28.70 15.84
C ALA A 857 -44.42 -27.72 15.28
N ASP A 858 -44.38 -27.62 13.95
CA ASP A 858 -43.48 -26.74 13.20
C ASP A 858 -44.28 -25.77 12.32
N LEU A 859 -43.83 -24.53 12.19
CA LEU A 859 -44.32 -23.63 11.13
C LEU A 859 -43.96 -24.18 9.75
N ALA A 860 -44.91 -24.19 8.81
CA ALA A 860 -44.58 -24.44 7.41
C ALA A 860 -43.87 -23.20 6.85
N MET A 861 -42.55 -23.31 6.61
CA MET A 861 -41.70 -22.20 6.19
C MET A 861 -40.48 -22.64 5.38
N ARG A 862 -39.88 -21.67 4.69
CA ARG A 862 -38.52 -21.75 4.14
C ARG A 862 -37.68 -20.60 4.70
N ILE A 863 -36.41 -20.83 5.03
CA ILE A 863 -35.46 -19.75 5.31
C ILE A 863 -34.42 -19.74 4.20
N TYR A 864 -34.27 -18.58 3.55
CA TYR A 864 -33.35 -18.39 2.43
C TYR A 864 -32.07 -17.69 2.88
N GLY A 865 -30.94 -18.35 2.64
CA GLY A 865 -29.60 -17.82 2.85
C GLY A 865 -28.89 -17.47 1.55
N LEU A 866 -27.76 -16.79 1.67
CA LEU A 866 -26.88 -16.44 0.56
C LEU A 866 -25.60 -17.29 0.58
N ASN A 867 -25.30 -17.90 -0.56
CA ASN A 867 -23.98 -18.45 -0.87
C ASN A 867 -23.27 -17.48 -1.84
N PHE A 868 -22.18 -16.88 -1.37
CA PHE A 868 -21.40 -15.86 -2.06
C PHE A 868 -20.39 -16.46 -3.04
N ALA A 869 -20.20 -15.79 -4.18
CA ALA A 869 -19.05 -15.99 -5.05
C ALA A 869 -17.80 -15.35 -4.43
N SER A 870 -16.62 -15.86 -4.76
CA SER A 870 -15.34 -15.44 -4.14
C SER A 870 -14.87 -14.02 -4.49
N THR A 871 -15.50 -13.36 -5.46
CA THR A 871 -15.10 -12.03 -5.96
C THR A 871 -16.30 -11.23 -6.49
N GLY A 872 -16.24 -9.91 -6.36
CA GLY A 872 -17.26 -8.97 -6.84
C GLY A 872 -16.70 -7.56 -6.93
N VAL A 873 -17.31 -6.72 -7.76
CA VAL A 873 -16.87 -5.33 -7.98
C VAL A 873 -18.06 -4.39 -7.81
N ILE A 874 -17.86 -3.28 -7.11
CA ILE A 874 -18.74 -2.11 -7.19
C ILE A 874 -17.96 -0.96 -7.81
N GLN A 875 -18.48 -0.42 -8.91
CA GLN A 875 -17.92 0.76 -9.57
C GLN A 875 -18.84 1.95 -9.36
N PHE A 876 -18.26 3.14 -9.30
CA PHE A 876 -18.97 4.40 -9.18
C PHE A 876 -18.77 5.25 -10.45
N MET A 877 -19.76 6.10 -10.73
CA MET A 877 -19.76 6.98 -11.89
C MET A 877 -18.54 7.93 -11.89
N PRO A 878 -17.95 8.23 -13.07
CA PRO A 878 -16.78 9.11 -13.16
C PRO A 878 -17.06 10.50 -12.55
N THR A 879 -16.36 10.80 -11.45
CA THR A 879 -16.63 11.95 -10.57
C THR A 879 -15.43 12.92 -10.58
N PRO A 880 -15.64 14.25 -10.64
CA PRO A 880 -16.91 14.97 -10.59
C PRO A 880 -17.59 15.07 -11.95
N TYR A 881 -18.93 15.18 -11.94
CA TYR A 881 -19.69 15.40 -13.17
C TYR A 881 -19.44 16.80 -13.76
N THR A 882 -19.25 17.82 -12.91
CA THR A 882 -18.94 19.21 -13.28
C THR A 882 -17.79 19.77 -12.43
N GLY A 883 -17.02 20.68 -13.03
CA GLY A 883 -15.73 21.10 -12.48
C GLY A 883 -14.62 20.11 -12.84
N TYR A 884 -13.37 20.58 -12.75
CA TYR A 884 -12.18 19.82 -13.09
C TYR A 884 -11.04 20.25 -12.17
N GLY A 885 -10.18 19.29 -11.81
CA GLY A 885 -8.90 19.58 -11.15
C GLY A 885 -8.89 19.32 -9.66
N PHE A 886 -8.42 18.14 -9.27
CA PHE A 886 -7.90 17.88 -7.94
C PHE A 886 -6.38 17.75 -7.98
N THR A 887 -5.79 17.78 -6.78
CA THR A 887 -4.35 17.73 -6.51
C THR A 887 -4.03 16.54 -5.61
N GLU A 888 -4.93 16.29 -4.67
CA GLU A 888 -5.03 15.10 -3.83
C GLU A 888 -6.48 14.62 -3.82
N ILE A 889 -6.71 13.32 -3.64
CA ILE A 889 -8.03 12.72 -3.35
C ILE A 889 -7.97 11.90 -2.06
N ASN A 890 -9.11 11.71 -1.39
CA ASN A 890 -9.27 10.83 -0.23
C ASN A 890 -10.67 10.18 -0.32
N LEU A 891 -10.89 9.05 0.34
CA LEU A 891 -12.16 8.32 0.34
C LEU A 891 -12.66 8.07 1.76
N ASP A 892 -13.87 8.54 2.05
CA ASP A 892 -14.63 8.23 3.26
C ASP A 892 -15.62 7.10 2.94
N GLU A 893 -15.52 5.97 3.65
CA GLU A 893 -16.31 4.75 3.40
C GLU A 893 -16.60 3.99 4.71
N TYR A 894 -17.65 3.17 4.69
CA TYR A 894 -18.12 2.41 5.84
C TYR A 894 -18.35 0.94 5.46
N SER A 895 -17.43 0.08 5.87
CA SER A 895 -17.46 -1.35 5.56
C SER A 895 -17.16 -2.25 6.77
N VAL A 896 -17.63 -3.48 6.68
CA VAL A 896 -17.29 -4.62 7.55
C VAL A 896 -16.59 -5.67 6.70
N ILE A 897 -15.45 -6.16 7.19
CA ILE A 897 -14.63 -7.16 6.52
C ILE A 897 -14.47 -8.34 7.49
N PRO A 898 -15.19 -9.47 7.29
CA PRO A 898 -15.00 -10.70 8.07
C PRO A 898 -13.63 -11.35 7.88
N GLU A 899 -13.32 -12.39 8.66
CA GLU A 899 -12.07 -13.13 8.49
C GLU A 899 -12.05 -13.90 7.16
N GLY A 900 -10.93 -13.85 6.44
CA GLY A 900 -10.84 -14.40 5.06
C GLY A 900 -11.50 -13.53 3.97
N ALA A 901 -12.11 -12.39 4.33
CA ALA A 901 -12.59 -11.39 3.39
C ALA A 901 -11.58 -10.24 3.18
N ASN A 902 -11.75 -9.49 2.08
CA ASN A 902 -10.98 -8.27 1.81
C ASN A 902 -11.76 -7.29 0.91
N ILE A 903 -11.45 -6.00 1.01
CA ILE A 903 -11.89 -4.95 0.08
C ILE A 903 -10.64 -4.18 -0.39
N VAL A 904 -10.40 -4.16 -1.70
CA VAL A 904 -9.37 -3.32 -2.31
C VAL A 904 -10.04 -2.16 -3.04
N TRP A 905 -9.71 -0.95 -2.64
CA TRP A 905 -10.17 0.28 -3.31
C TRP A 905 -9.18 0.70 -4.40
N GLU A 906 -9.71 1.10 -5.54
CA GLU A 906 -8.93 1.47 -6.72
C GLU A 906 -9.54 2.70 -7.40
N TYR A 907 -8.69 3.58 -7.93
CA TYR A 907 -9.09 4.74 -8.73
C TYR A 907 -8.51 4.67 -10.14
N SER A 908 -9.19 5.32 -11.08
CA SER A 908 -8.77 5.46 -12.46
C SER A 908 -8.96 6.90 -12.93
N GLN A 909 -7.95 7.44 -13.61
CA GLN A 909 -8.02 8.73 -14.30
C GLN A 909 -8.11 8.58 -15.84
N ASN A 910 -8.51 7.42 -16.34
CA ASN A 910 -8.64 7.14 -17.77
C ASN A 910 -9.83 6.21 -18.05
N ASP A 911 -10.98 6.54 -17.45
CA ASP A 911 -12.28 5.85 -17.64
C ASP A 911 -12.23 4.32 -17.47
N GLY A 912 -11.27 3.83 -16.66
CA GLY A 912 -11.11 2.42 -16.31
C GLY A 912 -10.05 1.63 -17.10
N TYR A 913 -9.25 2.25 -17.97
CA TYR A 913 -8.16 1.55 -18.69
C TYR A 913 -6.99 1.14 -17.79
N SER A 914 -6.64 1.94 -16.78
CA SER A 914 -5.70 1.58 -15.71
C SER A 914 -6.26 1.94 -14.35
N TRP A 915 -5.82 1.22 -13.32
CA TRP A 915 -6.32 1.31 -11.96
C TRP A 915 -5.16 1.35 -10.98
N ASP A 916 -5.10 2.40 -10.18
CA ASP A 916 -4.14 2.61 -9.11
C ASP A 916 -4.83 2.40 -7.76
N VAL A 917 -4.11 1.90 -6.76
CA VAL A 917 -4.70 1.55 -5.45
C VAL A 917 -4.98 2.81 -4.64
N LEU A 918 -6.19 2.91 -4.07
CA LEU A 918 -6.60 3.97 -3.16
C LEU A 918 -6.71 3.41 -1.74
N VAL A 919 -6.23 4.15 -0.74
CA VAL A 919 -6.39 3.77 0.68
C VAL A 919 -7.42 4.70 1.33
N PRO A 920 -8.58 4.19 1.80
CA PRO A 920 -9.57 5.02 2.49
C PRO A 920 -8.99 5.72 3.72
N ALA A 921 -9.50 6.92 3.99
CA ALA A 921 -9.01 7.89 4.97
C ALA A 921 -7.59 8.48 4.72
N GLU A 922 -6.80 7.98 3.78
CA GLU A 922 -5.48 8.55 3.42
C GLU A 922 -5.56 9.47 2.19
N GLU A 923 -4.65 10.46 2.10
CA GLU A 923 -4.61 11.42 1.00
C GLU A 923 -3.66 10.95 -0.12
N GLU A 924 -4.23 10.61 -1.27
CA GLU A 924 -3.53 10.10 -2.44
C GLU A 924 -3.27 11.22 -3.47
N LYS A 925 -2.06 11.26 -4.04
CA LYS A 925 -1.64 12.33 -4.97
C LYS A 925 -1.90 11.96 -6.42
N VAL A 926 -2.83 12.67 -7.06
CA VAL A 926 -3.28 12.32 -8.41
C VAL A 926 -2.39 12.92 -9.50
N PRO A 927 -1.85 12.11 -10.44
CA PRO A 927 -0.85 12.57 -11.41
C PRO A 927 -1.40 13.52 -12.47
N TRP A 928 -2.66 13.36 -12.90
CA TRP A 928 -3.27 14.21 -13.94
C TRP A 928 -4.27 15.21 -13.37
N TYR A 929 -3.99 16.49 -13.60
CA TYR A 929 -4.90 17.58 -13.35
C TYR A 929 -6.04 17.60 -14.38
N ASN A 930 -7.21 18.11 -13.99
CA ASN A 930 -8.39 18.28 -14.85
C ASN A 930 -8.97 17.01 -15.50
N VAL A 931 -8.90 15.85 -14.83
CA VAL A 931 -9.58 14.62 -15.28
C VAL A 931 -10.71 14.24 -14.31
N ARG A 932 -11.63 13.38 -14.75
CA ARG A 932 -12.57 12.68 -13.85
C ARG A 932 -11.88 11.48 -13.21
N HIS A 933 -12.38 11.09 -12.05
CA HIS A 933 -11.93 9.95 -11.28
C HIS A 933 -13.05 8.91 -11.26
N THR A 934 -12.82 7.76 -11.89
CA THR A 934 -13.66 6.58 -11.73
C THR A 934 -13.12 5.80 -10.53
N ILE A 935 -13.97 5.46 -9.57
CA ILE A 935 -13.56 4.74 -8.35
C ILE A 935 -14.29 3.41 -8.31
N ARG A 936 -13.63 2.36 -7.82
CA ARG A 936 -14.25 1.07 -7.55
C ARG A 936 -13.72 0.43 -6.26
N ALA A 937 -14.55 -0.42 -5.66
CA ALA A 937 -14.13 -1.38 -4.65
C ALA A 937 -14.23 -2.80 -5.23
N ARG A 938 -13.14 -3.56 -5.08
CA ARG A 938 -13.09 -4.99 -5.37
C ARG A 938 -13.23 -5.76 -4.06
N LEU A 939 -14.35 -6.44 -3.91
CA LEU A 939 -14.67 -7.31 -2.78
C LEU A 939 -14.17 -8.72 -3.10
N THR A 940 -13.58 -9.41 -2.11
CA THR A 940 -13.22 -10.83 -2.21
C THR A 940 -13.47 -11.56 -0.90
N SER A 941 -13.79 -12.85 -0.96
CA SER A 941 -13.91 -13.75 0.19
C SER A 941 -13.37 -15.14 -0.14
N THR A 942 -12.69 -15.77 0.82
CA THR A 942 -12.33 -17.20 0.75
C THR A 942 -13.44 -18.12 1.28
N LEU A 943 -14.50 -17.57 1.88
CA LEU A 943 -15.58 -18.31 2.52
C LEU A 943 -16.89 -18.16 1.71
N PRO A 944 -17.60 -19.26 1.38
CA PRO A 944 -18.81 -19.19 0.56
C PRO A 944 -20.05 -18.68 1.32
N ASN A 945 -19.99 -18.65 2.65
CA ASN A 945 -21.08 -18.24 3.54
C ASN A 945 -20.96 -16.79 4.05
N GLU A 946 -19.83 -16.12 3.78
CA GLU A 946 -19.49 -14.80 4.28
C GLU A 946 -19.03 -13.86 3.17
N SER A 947 -19.32 -12.58 3.35
CA SER A 947 -18.96 -11.51 2.43
C SER A 947 -18.44 -10.31 3.21
N PRO A 948 -17.43 -9.58 2.70
CA PRO A 948 -17.26 -8.20 3.09
C PRO A 948 -18.51 -7.41 2.68
N VAL A 949 -18.88 -6.42 3.49
CA VAL A 949 -20.11 -5.64 3.31
C VAL A 949 -19.76 -4.17 3.33
N LEU A 950 -20.19 -3.43 2.31
CA LEU A 950 -19.97 -2.00 2.16
C LEU A 950 -21.31 -1.25 2.17
N ASN A 951 -21.44 -0.20 2.97
CA ASN A 951 -22.53 0.76 2.80
C ASN A 951 -22.23 1.67 1.60
N PHE A 952 -22.68 1.26 0.43
CA PHE A 952 -22.33 1.94 -0.83
C PHE A 952 -23.00 3.32 -0.96
N ARG A 953 -24.08 3.57 -0.21
CA ARG A 953 -24.77 4.87 -0.17
C ARG A 953 -23.95 5.97 0.50
N ASN A 954 -22.84 5.62 1.17
CA ASN A 954 -22.01 6.55 1.93
C ASN A 954 -20.65 6.87 1.34
N VAL A 955 -20.25 6.19 0.27
CA VAL A 955 -18.91 6.30 -0.28
C VAL A 955 -18.74 7.72 -0.83
N THR A 956 -17.86 8.49 -0.21
CA THR A 956 -17.68 9.92 -0.49
C THR A 956 -16.23 10.18 -0.84
N MET A 957 -15.96 10.58 -2.08
CA MET A 957 -14.64 11.06 -2.48
C MET A 957 -14.49 12.51 -2.05
N VAL A 958 -13.40 12.83 -1.35
CA VAL A 958 -13.01 14.21 -1.04
C VAL A 958 -11.90 14.61 -2.01
N GLY A 959 -12.20 15.53 -2.92
CA GLY A 959 -11.22 16.12 -3.83
C GLY A 959 -10.62 17.39 -3.22
N TYR A 960 -9.29 17.48 -3.21
CA TYR A 960 -8.56 18.67 -2.75
C TYR A 960 -8.07 19.49 -3.94
N LEU A 961 -8.18 20.82 -3.83
CA LEU A 961 -7.65 21.77 -4.80
C LEU A 961 -6.79 22.82 -4.09
N ASN A 962 -5.49 22.85 -4.38
CA ASN A 962 -4.56 23.85 -3.85
C ASN A 962 -4.69 25.20 -4.59
N ASP A 963 -4.57 26.30 -3.85
CA ASP A 963 -4.53 27.66 -4.42
C ASP A 963 -3.20 27.91 -5.16
N TRP A 964 -3.25 28.58 -6.31
CA TRP A 964 -2.08 28.78 -7.18
C TRP A 964 -1.15 29.89 -6.69
N ASN A 965 -1.57 30.62 -5.65
CA ASN A 965 -0.76 31.60 -4.93
C ASN A 965 -1.06 31.52 -3.45
N ALA A 966 -0.08 31.84 -2.61
CA ALA A 966 -0.31 32.15 -1.21
C ALA A 966 0.81 33.00 -0.63
N ALA A 967 0.55 33.67 0.49
CA ALA A 967 1.56 34.32 1.29
C ALA A 967 1.49 33.83 2.75
N TYR A 968 2.62 33.30 3.22
CA TYR A 968 2.89 33.06 4.63
C TYR A 968 3.56 34.31 5.22
N VAL A 969 3.06 34.78 6.36
CA VAL A 969 3.55 35.99 7.05
C VAL A 969 3.88 35.67 8.49
N THR A 970 5.09 35.98 8.94
CA THR A 970 5.48 35.78 10.35
C THR A 970 4.82 36.83 11.25
N ARG A 971 4.66 36.50 12.54
CA ARG A 971 4.42 37.51 13.58
C ARG A 971 5.54 38.56 13.58
N GLN A 972 5.17 39.76 14.02
CA GLN A 972 6.11 40.84 14.27
C GLN A 972 7.00 40.50 15.45
N ILE A 973 8.30 40.76 15.32
CA ILE A 973 9.29 40.73 16.40
C ILE A 973 9.77 42.15 16.61
N GLU A 974 9.53 42.71 17.80
CA GLU A 974 9.99 44.04 18.17
C GLU A 974 11.29 43.95 18.99
N LEU A 975 12.27 44.78 18.62
CA LEU A 975 13.61 44.82 19.22
C LEU A 975 13.88 46.18 19.87
N THR A 976 14.82 46.21 20.81
CA THR A 976 15.28 47.43 21.49
C THR A 976 16.30 48.24 20.68
N GLN A 977 16.69 47.78 19.49
CA GLN A 977 17.63 48.43 18.57
C GLN A 977 17.14 48.22 17.12
N GLY A 978 17.54 49.11 16.22
CA GLY A 978 17.25 48.98 14.79
C GLY A 978 18.06 47.85 14.14
N VAL A 979 17.52 47.29 13.05
CA VAL A 979 18.11 46.20 12.28
C VAL A 979 18.61 46.72 10.93
N ALA A 980 19.89 46.52 10.64
CA ALA A 980 20.52 46.90 9.38
C ALA A 980 20.44 45.79 8.33
N SER A 981 20.47 44.52 8.73
CA SER A 981 20.41 43.37 7.81
C SER A 981 19.81 42.11 8.43
N THR A 982 19.40 41.18 7.58
CA THR A 982 18.89 39.86 7.99
C THR A 982 19.29 38.77 6.99
N THR A 983 19.50 37.55 7.51
CA THR A 983 19.64 36.34 6.71
C THR A 983 18.53 35.36 7.09
N VAL A 984 17.88 34.75 6.11
CA VAL A 984 16.86 33.70 6.24
C VAL A 984 17.42 32.39 5.71
N TYR A 985 17.18 31.31 6.45
CA TYR A 985 17.49 29.93 6.09
C TYR A 985 16.16 29.16 6.04
N ALA A 986 15.80 28.62 4.87
CA ALA A 986 14.53 27.94 4.67
C ALA A 986 14.76 26.54 4.06
N GLU A 987 14.34 25.48 4.76
CA GLU A 987 14.25 24.14 4.18
C GLU A 987 12.98 24.08 3.33
N MET A 988 13.11 23.95 2.01
CA MET A 988 12.00 24.02 1.06
C MET A 988 12.03 22.86 0.06
N ASN A 989 10.84 22.43 -0.35
CA ASN A 989 10.60 21.57 -1.50
C ASN A 989 9.92 22.46 -2.55
N VAL A 990 10.60 22.73 -3.67
CA VAL A 990 10.12 23.62 -4.74
C VAL A 990 10.09 22.83 -6.05
N PRO A 991 8.97 22.13 -6.36
CA PRO A 991 8.81 21.40 -7.62
C PRO A 991 8.92 22.32 -8.85
N SER A 992 9.27 21.74 -10.00
CA SER A 992 9.26 22.42 -11.29
C SER A 992 7.94 23.18 -11.53
N HIS A 993 8.03 24.38 -12.09
CA HIS A 993 6.90 25.30 -12.31
C HIS A 993 6.21 25.85 -11.04
N THR A 994 6.84 25.71 -9.87
CA THR A 994 6.50 26.46 -8.64
C THR A 994 7.64 27.40 -8.25
N THR A 995 7.34 28.45 -7.49
CA THR A 995 8.33 29.37 -6.92
C THR A 995 7.95 29.81 -5.50
N ILE A 996 8.95 30.19 -4.70
CA ILE A 996 8.77 30.90 -3.42
C ILE A 996 9.65 32.15 -3.47
N THR A 997 9.03 33.32 -3.29
CA THR A 997 9.72 34.62 -3.23
C THR A 997 9.69 35.15 -1.80
N TRP A 998 10.87 35.45 -1.25
CA TRP A 998 11.03 35.94 0.12
C TRP A 998 11.12 37.46 0.19
N TYR A 999 10.41 38.03 1.16
CA TYR A 999 10.45 39.44 1.52
C TYR A 999 10.71 39.58 3.03
N ALA A 1000 11.38 40.67 3.41
CA ALA A 1000 11.58 41.06 4.79
C ALA A 1000 11.10 42.50 5.02
N SER A 1001 10.70 42.80 6.24
CA SER A 1001 10.31 44.13 6.72
C SER A 1001 10.99 44.38 8.06
N ASN A 1002 11.35 45.63 8.36
CA ASN A 1002 11.78 46.07 9.70
C ASN A 1002 10.90 47.22 10.27
N ASP A 1003 9.76 47.51 9.62
CA ASP A 1003 8.79 48.56 9.99
C ASP A 1003 7.40 47.99 10.39
N GLY A 1004 7.34 46.71 10.76
CA GLY A 1004 6.13 46.01 11.19
C GLY A 1004 5.28 45.42 10.07
N GLY A 1005 5.78 45.42 8.83
CA GLY A 1005 5.04 44.97 7.63
C GLY A 1005 4.39 46.10 6.84
N THR A 1006 4.77 47.35 7.10
CA THR A 1006 4.28 48.55 6.38
C THR A 1006 4.92 48.65 5.00
N SER A 1007 6.21 48.30 4.89
CA SER A 1007 6.93 48.08 3.64
C SER A 1007 7.57 46.69 3.61
N TRP A 1008 7.74 46.14 2.41
CA TRP A 1008 8.26 44.80 2.16
C TRP A 1008 9.41 44.87 1.16
N GLU A 1009 10.63 44.61 1.62
CA GLU A 1009 11.83 44.60 0.79
C GLU A 1009 12.17 43.17 0.33
N PRO A 1010 12.37 42.91 -0.99
CA PRO A 1010 12.64 41.57 -1.51
C PRO A 1010 14.04 41.08 -1.13
N MET A 1011 14.15 39.81 -0.72
CA MET A 1011 15.40 39.18 -0.33
C MET A 1011 16.12 38.56 -1.53
N THR A 1012 17.46 38.60 -1.52
CA THR A 1012 18.29 37.99 -2.57
C THR A 1012 18.76 36.59 -2.16
N LEU A 1013 18.63 35.60 -3.05
CA LEU A 1013 19.20 34.26 -2.85
C LEU A 1013 20.74 34.33 -2.82
N ASP A 1014 21.35 33.73 -1.81
CA ASP A 1014 22.80 33.69 -1.57
C ASP A 1014 23.40 32.32 -1.88
N GLY A 1015 22.64 31.24 -1.65
CA GLY A 1015 23.06 29.88 -1.95
C GLY A 1015 22.03 28.82 -1.57
N THR A 1016 22.29 27.57 -1.95
CA THR A 1016 21.43 26.41 -1.67
C THR A 1016 22.23 25.17 -1.26
N ARG A 1017 21.68 24.32 -0.39
CA ARG A 1017 22.27 23.03 0.02
C ARG A 1017 21.20 21.92 0.04
N PRO A 1018 21.33 20.84 -0.76
CA PRO A 1018 20.40 19.71 -0.67
C PRO A 1018 20.51 19.01 0.69
N ILE A 1019 19.37 18.62 1.27
CA ILE A 1019 19.29 17.94 2.57
C ILE A 1019 18.82 16.49 2.38
N SER A 1020 17.83 16.27 1.51
CA SER A 1020 17.34 14.94 1.12
C SER A 1020 16.96 14.94 -0.37
N GLN A 1021 16.33 13.86 -0.84
CA GLN A 1021 15.71 13.81 -2.18
C GLN A 1021 14.47 14.72 -2.31
N GLU A 1022 13.89 15.18 -1.19
CA GLU A 1022 12.70 16.03 -1.16
C GLU A 1022 13.01 17.48 -0.74
N TRP A 1023 13.93 17.68 0.20
CA TRP A 1023 14.15 18.99 0.84
C TRP A 1023 15.52 19.58 0.52
N THR A 1024 15.54 20.87 0.18
CA THR A 1024 16.74 21.68 -0.04
C THR A 1024 16.71 22.91 0.86
N GLU A 1025 17.82 23.22 1.52
CA GLU A 1025 18.00 24.45 2.29
C GLU A 1025 18.37 25.60 1.33
N TYR A 1026 17.68 26.73 1.45
CA TYR A 1026 17.94 27.96 0.70
C TYR A 1026 18.35 29.06 1.69
N THR A 1027 19.43 29.79 1.39
CA THR A 1027 19.87 30.96 2.16
C THR A 1027 19.53 32.23 1.40
N TYR A 1028 18.77 33.13 2.02
CA TYR A 1028 18.40 34.45 1.48
C TYR A 1028 18.94 35.56 2.38
N LYS A 1029 19.37 36.69 1.79
CA LYS A 1029 19.89 37.85 2.52
C LYS A 1029 19.13 39.14 2.17
N ARG A 1030 19.11 40.08 3.10
CA ARG A 1030 18.63 41.46 2.89
C ARG A 1030 19.43 42.44 3.75
N THR A 1031 19.82 43.56 3.17
CA THR A 1031 20.20 44.78 3.90
C THR A 1031 19.05 45.76 3.75
N PHE A 1032 18.58 46.33 4.85
CA PHE A 1032 17.41 47.22 4.85
C PHE A 1032 17.78 48.63 4.36
N SER A 1033 16.83 49.29 3.69
CA SER A 1033 17.00 50.69 3.25
C SER A 1033 17.05 51.68 4.42
N ASN A 1034 16.37 51.36 5.52
CA ASN A 1034 16.37 52.12 6.78
C ASN A 1034 16.89 51.25 7.94
N PRO A 1035 18.14 51.43 8.42
CA PRO A 1035 18.70 50.61 9.50
C PRO A 1035 18.12 50.92 10.90
N ALA A 1036 17.26 51.93 11.05
CA ALA A 1036 16.64 52.28 12.32
C ALA A 1036 15.36 51.48 12.63
N GLY A 1037 14.82 50.72 11.67
CA GLY A 1037 13.60 49.92 11.86
C GLY A 1037 13.82 48.76 12.83
N ASN A 1038 12.96 48.65 13.85
CA ASN A 1038 13.09 47.69 14.96
C ASN A 1038 11.97 46.62 15.00
N LYS A 1039 11.09 46.56 13.99
CA LYS A 1039 9.88 45.70 13.96
C LYS A 1039 9.95 44.72 12.80
N VAL A 1040 10.57 43.57 13.03
CA VAL A 1040 10.86 42.61 11.96
C VAL A 1040 9.65 41.73 11.63
N ARG A 1041 9.41 41.51 10.34
CA ARG A 1041 8.58 40.43 9.80
C ARG A 1041 9.24 39.81 8.56
N TYR A 1042 8.89 38.56 8.26
CA TYR A 1042 9.18 37.91 6.98
C TYR A 1042 7.88 37.51 6.28
N MET A 1043 7.92 37.47 4.94
CA MET A 1043 6.84 36.98 4.11
C MET A 1043 7.40 36.07 3.00
N ALA A 1044 6.84 34.87 2.88
CA ALA A 1044 7.12 33.94 1.79
C ALA A 1044 5.90 33.88 0.86
N VAL A 1045 6.06 34.37 -0.37
CA VAL A 1045 5.02 34.35 -1.41
C VAL A 1045 5.24 33.13 -2.28
N PHE A 1046 4.34 32.16 -2.15
CA PHE A 1046 4.22 30.97 -2.99
C PHE A 1046 3.50 31.33 -4.29
N TRP A 1047 3.98 30.76 -5.40
CA TRP A 1047 3.29 30.81 -6.69
C TRP A 1047 3.48 29.50 -7.45
N ALA A 1048 2.48 29.08 -8.22
CA ALA A 1048 2.53 27.91 -9.08
C ALA A 1048 1.84 28.18 -10.43
N SER A 1049 2.38 27.60 -11.51
CA SER A 1049 1.76 27.69 -12.84
C SER A 1049 0.41 26.95 -12.92
N TRP A 1050 0.21 25.93 -12.09
CA TRP A 1050 -0.95 25.03 -12.07
C TRP A 1050 -1.23 24.54 -10.64
N ALA A 1051 -2.46 24.11 -10.35
CA ALA A 1051 -2.87 23.72 -8.99
C ALA A 1051 -2.23 22.43 -8.47
N ASN A 1052 -1.98 21.46 -9.35
CA ASN A 1052 -1.50 20.11 -9.00
C ASN A 1052 -0.05 20.06 -8.52
N ILE A 1053 0.63 21.20 -8.50
CA ILE A 1053 2.00 21.36 -8.02
C ILE A 1053 2.04 22.53 -7.03
N TYR A 1054 2.62 22.31 -5.86
CA TYR A 1054 2.81 23.36 -4.86
C TYR A 1054 4.17 23.20 -4.18
N ALA A 1055 4.81 24.34 -3.93
CA ALA A 1055 5.99 24.37 -3.10
C ALA A 1055 5.62 24.25 -1.61
N ARG A 1056 6.53 23.69 -0.82
CA ARG A 1056 6.40 23.55 0.64
C ARG A 1056 7.64 24.11 1.34
N ILE A 1057 7.47 24.65 2.54
CA ILE A 1057 8.55 25.02 3.46
C ILE A 1057 8.45 24.07 4.67
N HIS A 1058 9.48 23.28 4.97
CA HIS A 1058 9.51 22.38 6.13
C HIS A 1058 10.04 23.08 7.39
N ARG A 1059 11.02 23.98 7.25
CA ARG A 1059 11.59 24.74 8.39
C ARG A 1059 12.02 26.13 7.98
N LEU A 1060 12.03 27.02 8.96
CA LEU A 1060 12.43 28.42 8.83
C LEU A 1060 13.32 28.82 10.01
N GLY A 1061 14.46 29.45 9.71
CA GLY A 1061 15.32 30.14 10.66
C GLY A 1061 15.77 31.48 10.11
N ALA A 1062 16.00 32.47 10.97
CA ALA A 1062 16.54 33.75 10.52
C ALA A 1062 17.39 34.43 11.60
N THR A 1063 18.38 35.20 11.15
CA THR A 1063 19.32 35.97 11.98
C THR A 1063 19.26 37.45 11.62
N LEU A 1064 19.50 38.31 12.62
CA LEU A 1064 19.40 39.77 12.55
C LEU A 1064 20.74 40.42 12.93
N SER A 1065 21.09 41.51 12.24
CA SER A 1065 22.34 42.29 12.43
C SER A 1065 22.18 43.76 12.06
#